data_AF-A0A3D3DHK0-F1
#
_entry.id   AF-A0A3D3DHK0-F1
#
_cell.length_a   1.000
_cell.length_b   1.000
_cell.length_c   1.000
_cell.angle_alpha   90.00
_cell.angle_beta   90.00
_cell.angle_gamma   90.00
#
_symmetry.space_group_name_H-M   'P 1'
#
loop_
_entity.id
_entity.type
_entity.pdbx_description
1 polymer ?
#
loop_
_entity_poly.entity_id
_entity_poly.type
_entity_poly.pdbx_seq_one_letter_code
_entity_poly.pdbx_strand_id
1 'polypeptide(L)'
;MILAAMAGAYLPSPGVVQAATPPITRPNIIVLLTDDMGCGDLGCYGGDLVPTPNLDRMAREGIRFTQYYAASPICSPSRTGLLTGMHPARWRITSFLQTRQGNHACEQADFLDPSAPSLARALKAAGYATGHFGKWHMGGGRDVTNAPPFPAYGFDEHASTYESPDPHPDLTATNWIWSAQDKVQRWDRTAYFVDRTLDFLNRHRGQPCYVNLWPDDVHTPWVPNRERLSEFPNGAQTERNFIGVMAEYDRQIGRLLAGLKELGLDEKTLLIFTSDNGPLPTFRGRRTAGLRGSKLSLYEGGIRMPFLVRWPGQVPAGRTDDQTVLSAWDLFPSLCALAGAPLPAGAALDGENLSPALLGRPVAARAKALFWEYGRNEHAFAYPKGTNRSPNVAIREGDWKLLLNADGRQRELYNVATDPGETTNQAAAHSALADRLGAKALEWRKSLPRPASASAQSSQPDIVLIMSDDMGFSDLGCYGSEIRTPNLDALAKEGLRFTQFYNTARCCPTRASLLSGLYPHQAGMGHMTGHGSGREDGYAGDLNRRCVTIAEALRPAGYRTYLSGKWHVANIIAPTGPKDTWPLQRGFDRFYGTITGGGSFYDPTTLCRGNTYITPDNDPEYRPTRFYYTDAISDNAITFIRDHARDHSAQPFFLYVAYTAAHWPMHAPAEEIAKYRGLYDGGYGPIRAARFARLKELGLIDPAWQLPPPAEDWDAVTNRAWESRCMEVYAAMVDRMDQGIGRIVAELKRQNRFDNTLLLFLQDNGGCAEPMGRKSNADEIKTMTCQPMAPDELQKKIWPPMQTRDGRPVRTGPEVMPGPEDTYVAYGRGWANVSNTPFREYKHWVHEGGIATPLIVHWPRGIASSRRNQLVTQPAHLVDLMATCVDVAGAVYPAEKDGQKIQPLEGVSLRPALDGKPLHRAQPLCWEHESNRAIRDGQWKLVAKAGQPWELYDLTADRTEMNDLADRYPDKVKELSARWEAWAARANVLPLGSWRGKRAAK
;
A
#
# COMPACT_ATOMS: atom_id res chain seq x y z
N MET A 1 76.25 4.48 -60.90
CA MET A 1 75.22 5.08 -60.03
C MET A 1 74.72 4.02 -59.06
N ILE A 2 74.90 4.30 -57.76
CA ILE A 2 74.06 3.92 -56.59
C ILE A 2 73.85 2.41 -56.35
N LEU A 3 74.72 1.73 -55.60
CA LEU A 3 74.79 1.53 -54.14
C LEU A 3 73.68 0.65 -53.54
N ALA A 4 74.05 -0.63 -53.36
CA ALA A 4 73.43 -1.59 -52.44
C ALA A 4 74.08 -1.46 -51.05
N ALA A 5 73.28 -1.54 -49.98
CA ALA A 5 73.75 -1.56 -48.60
C ALA A 5 73.11 -2.72 -47.83
N MET A 6 73.94 -3.35 -47.01
CA MET A 6 73.77 -4.64 -46.37
C MET A 6 72.96 -4.58 -45.08
N ALA A 7 72.39 -5.74 -44.74
CA ALA A 7 71.81 -6.06 -43.45
C ALA A 7 72.90 -6.18 -42.36
N GLY A 8 72.61 -5.61 -41.19
CA GLY A 8 73.36 -5.81 -39.95
C GLY A 8 72.38 -6.06 -38.81
N ALA A 9 72.53 -7.22 -38.16
CA ALA A 9 71.72 -7.66 -37.03
C ALA A 9 72.05 -6.87 -35.75
N TYR A 10 71.03 -6.43 -35.02
CA TYR A 10 71.15 -5.93 -33.64
C TYR A 10 70.34 -6.84 -32.71
N LEU A 11 71.04 -7.44 -31.75
CA LEU A 11 70.48 -8.18 -30.62
C LEU A 11 69.82 -7.22 -29.61
N PRO A 12 68.60 -7.50 -29.13
CA PRO A 12 68.04 -6.77 -27.99
C PRO A 12 68.56 -7.33 -26.65
N SER A 13 68.85 -6.42 -25.73
CA SER A 13 69.27 -6.65 -24.34
C SER A 13 68.28 -7.55 -23.56
N PRO A 14 68.73 -8.28 -22.52
CA PRO A 14 67.87 -9.16 -21.75
C PRO A 14 66.80 -8.34 -21.01
N GLY A 15 65.55 -8.59 -21.38
CA GLY A 15 64.37 -8.01 -20.73
C GLY A 15 64.33 -8.42 -19.27
N VAL A 16 64.08 -7.43 -18.41
CA VAL A 16 63.64 -7.65 -17.04
C VAL A 16 62.35 -8.47 -17.11
N VAL A 17 62.42 -9.72 -16.64
CA VAL A 17 61.24 -10.58 -16.49
C VAL A 17 60.35 -9.92 -15.44
N GLN A 18 59.33 -9.20 -15.91
CA GLN A 18 58.25 -8.73 -15.07
C GLN A 18 57.49 -9.98 -14.62
N ALA A 19 57.69 -10.37 -13.36
CA ALA A 19 56.97 -11.49 -12.75
C ALA A 19 55.46 -11.27 -12.98
N ALA A 20 54.83 -12.21 -13.68
CA ALA A 20 53.40 -12.18 -13.92
C ALA A 20 52.68 -12.11 -12.57
N THR A 21 51.84 -11.09 -12.40
CA THR A 21 50.98 -10.96 -11.22
C THR A 21 50.11 -12.21 -11.14
N PRO A 22 50.08 -12.96 -10.02
CA PRO A 22 49.22 -14.12 -9.91
C PRO A 22 47.76 -13.71 -10.19
N PRO A 23 46.97 -14.57 -10.87
CA PRO A 23 45.56 -14.27 -11.14
C PRO A 23 44.84 -13.99 -9.81
N ILE A 24 44.16 -12.85 -9.73
CA ILE A 24 43.37 -12.47 -8.56
C ILE A 24 42.25 -13.50 -8.41
N THR A 25 42.32 -14.33 -7.38
CA THR A 25 41.19 -15.19 -6.97
C THR A 25 40.14 -14.30 -6.32
N ARG A 26 38.86 -14.54 -6.63
CA ARG A 26 37.74 -13.75 -6.09
C ARG A 26 37.77 -13.76 -4.55
N PRO A 27 37.92 -12.59 -3.89
CA PRO A 27 38.01 -12.55 -2.44
C PRO A 27 36.63 -12.65 -1.78
N ASN A 28 36.61 -13.05 -0.52
CA ASN A 28 35.56 -12.62 0.39
C ASN A 28 35.71 -11.10 0.62
N ILE A 29 34.60 -10.38 0.69
CA ILE A 29 34.58 -8.94 0.87
C ILE A 29 33.82 -8.65 2.16
N ILE A 30 34.49 -8.04 3.13
CA ILE A 30 33.85 -7.58 4.37
C ILE A 30 33.99 -6.07 4.43
N VAL A 31 32.84 -5.37 4.45
CA VAL A 31 32.78 -3.93 4.68
C VAL A 31 32.35 -3.71 6.13
N LEU A 32 33.32 -3.37 6.96
CA LEU A 32 33.16 -2.96 8.34
C LEU A 32 32.86 -1.46 8.39
N LEU A 33 31.59 -1.10 8.53
CA LEU A 33 31.11 0.30 8.56
C LEU A 33 30.59 0.66 9.94
N THR A 34 31.22 1.63 10.58
CA THR A 34 30.89 2.03 11.95
C THR A 34 30.10 3.35 12.00
N ASP A 35 29.13 3.44 12.90
CA ASP A 35 28.33 4.65 13.13
C ASP A 35 29.03 5.66 14.05
N ASP A 36 29.14 6.94 13.65
CA ASP A 36 29.66 8.04 14.48
C ASP A 36 31.14 7.93 14.92
N MET A 37 32.04 7.40 14.10
CA MET A 37 33.47 7.29 14.42
C MET A 37 34.32 8.29 13.63
N GLY A 38 35.13 9.08 14.32
CA GLY A 38 36.04 10.05 13.70
C GLY A 38 37.47 9.54 13.59
N CYS A 39 38.30 10.23 12.79
CA CYS A 39 39.72 9.89 12.66
C CYS A 39 40.45 9.88 14.01
N GLY A 40 40.14 10.83 14.89
CA GLY A 40 40.79 10.94 16.20
C GLY A 40 40.37 9.88 17.22
N ASP A 41 39.42 9.01 16.87
CA ASP A 41 39.08 7.85 17.70
C ASP A 41 40.11 6.72 17.57
N LEU A 42 40.97 6.75 16.54
CA LEU A 42 41.92 5.67 16.23
C LEU A 42 43.38 6.08 16.43
N GLY A 43 44.16 5.20 17.07
CA GLY A 43 45.59 5.39 17.29
C GLY A 43 46.36 5.57 15.97
N CYS A 44 46.04 4.77 14.96
CA CYS A 44 46.63 4.86 13.63
C CYS A 44 46.27 6.14 12.86
N TYR A 45 45.44 7.05 13.39
CA TYR A 45 45.23 8.39 12.83
C TYR A 45 45.70 9.50 13.78
N GLY A 46 46.49 9.15 14.81
CA GLY A 46 47.00 10.07 15.82
C GLY A 46 46.06 10.29 17.01
N GLY A 47 44.99 9.51 17.13
CA GLY A 47 44.11 9.52 18.29
C GLY A 47 44.79 9.00 19.55
N ASP A 48 44.51 9.64 20.68
CA ASP A 48 45.09 9.34 21.99
C ASP A 48 44.04 9.08 23.08
N LEU A 49 42.76 8.96 22.69
CA LEU A 49 41.64 8.77 23.60
C LEU A 49 41.59 7.36 24.19
N VAL A 50 41.79 6.35 23.34
CA VAL A 50 41.68 4.93 23.68
C VAL A 50 42.62 4.13 22.78
N PRO A 51 43.41 3.18 23.32
CA PRO A 51 44.21 2.29 22.48
C PRO A 51 43.32 1.43 21.57
N THR A 52 43.63 1.41 20.27
CA THR A 52 42.91 0.61 19.25
C THR A 52 43.85 -0.40 18.59
N PRO A 53 44.47 -1.33 19.35
CA PRO A 53 45.56 -2.16 18.84
C PRO A 53 45.19 -3.02 17.63
N ASN A 54 43.93 -3.44 17.49
CA ASN A 54 43.48 -4.29 16.38
C ASN A 54 43.17 -3.50 15.11
N LEU A 55 42.56 -2.32 15.21
CA LEU A 55 42.41 -1.41 14.07
C LEU A 55 43.78 -0.85 13.64
N ASP A 56 44.67 -0.56 14.60
CA ASP A 56 46.04 -0.15 14.29
C ASP A 56 46.83 -1.29 13.64
N ARG A 57 46.57 -2.53 14.03
CA ARG A 57 47.10 -3.72 13.36
C ARG A 57 46.60 -3.81 11.93
N MET A 58 45.32 -3.54 11.68
CA MET A 58 44.76 -3.53 10.32
C MET A 58 45.45 -2.48 9.44
N ALA A 59 45.76 -1.30 9.98
CA ALA A 59 46.55 -0.28 9.29
C ALA A 59 48.00 -0.74 9.01
N ARG A 60 48.68 -1.37 10.00
CA ARG A 60 50.04 -1.92 9.82
C ARG A 60 50.09 -3.05 8.81
N GLU A 61 49.04 -3.86 8.71
CA GLU A 61 48.96 -5.01 7.80
C GLU A 61 48.36 -4.65 6.43
N GLY A 62 48.02 -3.38 6.20
CA GLY A 62 47.36 -2.93 4.97
C GLY A 62 47.70 -1.49 4.60
N ILE A 63 46.71 -0.80 4.01
CA ILE A 63 46.81 0.60 3.59
C ILE A 63 45.89 1.46 4.46
N ARG A 64 46.43 2.56 4.97
CA ARG A 64 45.70 3.65 5.63
C ARG A 64 45.49 4.81 4.64
N PHE A 65 44.25 5.20 4.39
CA PHE A 65 43.92 6.31 3.50
C PHE A 65 43.55 7.56 4.30
N THR A 66 44.17 8.70 3.99
CA THR A 66 43.88 9.94 4.71
C THR A 66 42.84 10.82 4.02
N GLN A 67 42.41 10.49 2.79
CA GLN A 67 41.48 11.31 1.98
C GLN A 67 40.21 10.53 1.57
N TYR A 68 39.63 9.78 2.52
CA TYR A 68 38.33 9.14 2.35
C TYR A 68 37.17 10.01 2.82
N TYR A 69 36.09 10.05 2.03
CA TYR A 69 34.89 10.82 2.30
C TYR A 69 33.63 9.96 2.40
N ALA A 70 32.93 10.05 3.52
CA ALA A 70 31.57 9.57 3.65
C ALA A 70 30.65 10.22 2.60
N ALA A 71 29.60 9.49 2.20
CA ALA A 71 28.64 10.00 1.23
C ALA A 71 27.75 11.14 1.79
N SER A 72 27.69 11.29 3.11
CA SER A 72 26.95 12.34 3.80
C SER A 72 27.44 12.48 5.24
N PRO A 73 27.18 13.58 5.96
CA PRO A 73 27.48 13.68 7.38
C PRO A 73 26.41 13.02 8.27
N ILE A 74 25.64 12.05 7.73
CA ILE A 74 24.51 11.40 8.39
C ILE A 74 24.40 9.93 7.97
N CYS A 75 24.12 9.04 8.92
CA CYS A 75 24.09 7.59 8.78
C CYS A 75 23.19 7.03 7.65
N SER A 76 21.93 7.46 7.48
CA SER A 76 21.02 6.97 6.43
C SER A 76 21.52 7.25 4.99
N PRO A 77 21.81 8.52 4.63
CA PRO A 77 22.34 8.83 3.31
C PRO A 77 23.75 8.25 3.09
N SER A 78 24.58 8.13 4.13
CA SER A 78 25.90 7.52 3.96
C SER A 78 25.85 6.04 3.57
N ARG A 79 25.00 5.25 4.24
CA ARG A 79 24.75 3.85 3.86
C ARG A 79 24.16 3.73 2.46
N THR A 80 23.26 4.65 2.11
CA THR A 80 22.67 4.71 0.77
C THR A 80 23.74 4.92 -0.30
N GLY A 81 24.67 5.85 -0.09
CA GLY A 81 25.74 6.09 -1.05
C GLY A 81 26.69 4.91 -1.20
N LEU A 82 27.05 4.27 -0.09
CA LEU A 82 27.89 3.06 -0.09
C LEU A 82 27.21 1.90 -0.84
N LEU A 83 25.94 1.64 -0.55
CA LEU A 83 25.20 0.51 -1.14
C LEU A 83 24.92 0.70 -2.63
N THR A 84 24.66 1.94 -3.07
CA THR A 84 24.18 2.26 -4.42
C THR A 84 25.26 2.70 -5.39
N GLY A 85 26.43 3.15 -4.91
CA GLY A 85 27.45 3.73 -5.77
C GLY A 85 27.05 5.08 -6.37
N MET A 86 26.05 5.74 -5.78
CA MET A 86 25.45 6.99 -6.24
C MET A 86 25.36 8.00 -5.11
N HIS A 87 25.23 9.28 -5.43
CA HIS A 87 24.91 10.30 -4.43
C HIS A 87 23.55 9.95 -3.80
N PRO A 88 23.43 9.92 -2.47
CA PRO A 88 22.21 9.46 -1.79
C PRO A 88 21.00 10.36 -2.07
N ALA A 89 21.25 11.63 -2.39
CA ALA A 89 20.24 12.56 -2.85
C ALA A 89 19.52 12.15 -4.15
N ARG A 90 20.14 11.35 -5.03
CA ARG A 90 19.47 10.75 -6.20
C ARG A 90 18.35 9.79 -5.79
N TRP A 91 18.44 9.23 -4.59
CA TRP A 91 17.45 8.33 -3.99
C TRP A 91 16.55 9.05 -2.99
N ARG A 92 16.58 10.39 -2.94
CA ARG A 92 15.81 11.22 -2.00
C ARG A 92 16.09 10.85 -0.54
N ILE A 93 17.30 10.40 -0.23
CA ILE A 93 17.74 10.20 1.15
C ILE A 93 18.84 11.23 1.41
N THR A 94 18.52 12.29 2.16
CA THR A 94 19.41 13.44 2.38
C THR A 94 19.60 13.77 3.87
N SER A 95 18.87 13.11 4.77
CA SER A 95 19.00 13.21 6.23
C SER A 95 18.62 11.87 6.89
N PHE A 96 18.56 11.80 8.22
CA PHE A 96 18.23 10.58 8.93
C PHE A 96 16.77 10.19 8.67
N LEU A 97 16.52 8.93 8.33
CA LEU A 97 15.16 8.43 8.16
C LEU A 97 14.47 8.36 9.52
N GLN A 98 13.23 8.85 9.57
CA GLN A 98 12.42 8.98 10.77
C GLN A 98 10.97 8.59 10.52
N THR A 99 10.02 9.30 11.12
CA THR A 99 8.60 9.11 10.82
C THR A 99 8.27 9.58 9.41
N ARG A 100 7.19 9.09 8.81
CA ARG A 100 6.73 9.53 7.47
C ARG A 100 6.55 11.04 7.40
N GLN A 101 5.92 11.62 8.43
CA GLN A 101 5.75 13.07 8.53
C GLN A 101 7.10 13.79 8.53
N GLY A 102 8.07 13.29 9.31
CA GLY A 102 9.40 13.86 9.41
C GLY A 102 10.21 13.72 8.11
N ASN A 103 10.12 12.57 7.44
CA ASN A 103 10.74 12.32 6.14
C ASN A 103 10.18 13.27 5.09
N HIS A 104 8.85 13.38 5.00
CA HIS A 104 8.17 14.30 4.09
C HIS A 104 8.58 15.75 4.35
N ALA A 105 8.61 16.18 5.62
CA ALA A 105 9.06 17.52 5.99
C ALA A 105 10.52 17.79 5.58
N CYS A 106 11.37 16.75 5.52
CA CYS A 106 12.77 16.82 5.09
C CYS A 106 12.97 16.63 3.58
N GLU A 107 11.88 16.55 2.81
CA GLU A 107 11.92 16.20 1.39
C GLU A 107 12.62 14.86 1.11
N GLN A 108 12.38 13.87 1.97
CA GLN A 108 12.98 12.54 1.87
C GLN A 108 11.99 11.45 1.49
N ALA A 109 12.50 10.39 0.88
CA ALA A 109 11.80 9.12 0.79
C ALA A 109 11.72 8.45 2.17
N ASP A 110 10.75 7.55 2.36
CA ASP A 110 10.57 6.81 3.62
C ASP A 110 11.56 5.64 3.79
N PHE A 111 12.09 5.12 2.68
CA PHE A 111 13.04 4.03 2.61
C PHE A 111 13.76 4.06 1.25
N LEU A 112 14.87 3.34 1.13
CA LEU A 112 15.58 3.18 -0.14
C LEU A 112 14.73 2.40 -1.13
N ASP A 113 14.52 2.96 -2.32
CA ASP A 113 13.77 2.30 -3.39
C ASP A 113 14.48 0.99 -3.82
N PRO A 114 13.79 -0.16 -3.89
CA PRO A 114 14.43 -1.42 -4.27
C PRO A 114 14.88 -1.46 -5.75
N SER A 115 14.47 -0.49 -6.58
CA SER A 115 15.05 -0.28 -7.92
C SER A 115 16.47 0.28 -7.88
N ALA A 116 16.92 0.82 -6.73
CA ALA A 116 18.26 1.37 -6.59
C ALA A 116 19.35 0.33 -6.80
N PRO A 117 20.41 0.61 -7.59
CA PRO A 117 21.55 -0.28 -7.70
C PRO A 117 21.97 -0.77 -6.31
N SER A 118 22.24 -2.06 -6.17
CA SER A 118 22.70 -2.63 -4.91
C SER A 118 23.98 -3.40 -5.15
N LEU A 119 25.02 -3.06 -4.39
CA LEU A 119 26.29 -3.76 -4.40
C LEU A 119 26.10 -5.25 -4.06
N ALA A 120 25.21 -5.56 -3.10
CA ALA A 120 24.89 -6.94 -2.75
C ALA A 120 24.28 -7.70 -3.95
N ARG A 121 23.33 -7.09 -4.68
CA ARG A 121 22.76 -7.72 -5.89
C ARG A 121 23.80 -7.95 -6.97
N ALA A 122 24.69 -6.98 -7.20
CA ALA A 122 25.75 -7.11 -8.20
C ALA A 122 26.73 -8.24 -7.85
N LEU A 123 27.16 -8.33 -6.58
CA LEU A 123 28.05 -9.40 -6.13
C LEU A 123 27.35 -10.77 -6.10
N LYS A 124 26.09 -10.81 -5.67
CA LYS A 124 25.26 -12.03 -5.71
C LYS A 124 25.12 -12.58 -7.13
N ALA A 125 24.90 -11.70 -8.11
CA ALA A 125 24.87 -12.09 -9.52
C ALA A 125 26.22 -12.66 -10.01
N ALA A 126 27.33 -12.31 -9.37
CA ALA A 126 28.65 -12.89 -9.61
C ALA A 126 28.93 -14.18 -8.81
N GLY A 127 27.93 -14.72 -8.10
CA GLY A 127 28.00 -15.97 -7.35
C GLY A 127 28.36 -15.81 -5.87
N TYR A 128 28.36 -14.58 -5.33
CA TYR A 128 28.64 -14.36 -3.92
C TYR A 128 27.46 -14.77 -3.04
N ALA A 129 27.74 -15.39 -1.89
CA ALA A 129 26.80 -15.42 -0.77
C ALA A 129 26.81 -14.06 -0.07
N THR A 130 25.65 -13.53 0.30
CA THR A 130 25.52 -12.14 0.77
C THR A 130 24.90 -12.04 2.17
N GLY A 131 25.58 -11.37 3.10
CA GLY A 131 25.15 -11.20 4.49
C GLY A 131 25.10 -9.73 4.94
N HIS A 132 24.11 -9.38 5.75
CA HIS A 132 24.05 -8.08 6.44
C HIS A 132 23.87 -8.24 7.96
N PHE A 133 24.87 -7.86 8.74
CA PHE A 133 24.86 -7.98 10.19
C PHE A 133 25.15 -6.61 10.80
N GLY A 134 24.12 -5.95 11.35
CA GLY A 134 24.26 -4.62 11.93
C GLY A 134 23.10 -3.66 11.66
N LYS A 135 23.40 -2.36 11.80
CA LYS A 135 22.45 -1.26 11.62
C LYS A 135 22.16 -1.00 10.15
N TRP A 136 20.89 -1.11 9.75
CA TRP A 136 20.45 -0.81 8.36
C TRP A 136 20.16 0.68 8.11
N HIS A 137 19.17 1.25 8.82
CA HIS A 137 18.76 2.66 8.77
C HIS A 137 18.58 3.28 7.37
N MET A 138 18.19 2.46 6.38
CA MET A 138 17.75 2.86 5.03
C MET A 138 16.26 2.54 4.82
N GLY A 139 15.48 2.43 5.90
CA GLY A 139 14.05 2.14 5.90
C GLY A 139 13.65 1.10 6.94
N GLY A 140 12.39 1.14 7.39
CA GLY A 140 11.85 0.24 8.41
C GLY A 140 11.91 0.82 9.82
N GLY A 141 10.92 0.48 10.65
CA GLY A 141 10.74 1.01 11.99
C GLY A 141 9.86 2.27 12.07
N ARG A 142 9.55 2.71 13.29
CA ARG A 142 8.62 3.82 13.59
C ARG A 142 7.25 3.61 12.91
N ASP A 143 6.76 4.56 12.11
CA ASP A 143 5.51 4.47 11.34
C ASP A 143 5.73 4.05 9.86
N VAL A 144 6.96 3.65 9.51
CA VAL A 144 7.35 3.13 8.18
C VAL A 144 7.37 1.60 8.21
N THR A 145 6.18 1.00 8.19
CA THR A 145 5.99 -0.46 8.33
C THR A 145 6.04 -1.24 7.02
N ASN A 146 6.25 -0.58 5.87
CA ASN A 146 6.22 -1.18 4.53
C ASN A 146 7.57 -1.14 3.79
N ALA A 147 8.68 -0.98 4.51
CA ALA A 147 10.00 -0.99 3.88
C ALA A 147 10.31 -2.37 3.25
N PRO A 148 10.90 -2.42 2.03
CA PRO A 148 11.25 -3.69 1.39
C PRO A 148 12.20 -4.53 2.25
N PRO A 149 12.04 -5.87 2.29
CA PRO A 149 12.89 -6.74 3.10
C PRO A 149 14.31 -6.87 2.51
N PHE A 150 15.28 -7.33 3.31
CA PHE A 150 16.69 -7.50 2.91
C PHE A 150 16.93 -8.24 1.57
N PRO A 151 16.17 -9.31 1.22
CA PRO A 151 16.29 -9.96 -0.08
C PRO A 151 16.01 -9.04 -1.28
N ALA A 152 15.18 -8.01 -1.13
CA ALA A 152 14.92 -7.03 -2.18
C ALA A 152 16.18 -6.20 -2.53
N TYR A 153 17.08 -6.03 -1.56
CA TYR A 153 18.38 -5.40 -1.76
C TYR A 153 19.49 -6.41 -2.06
N GLY A 154 19.18 -7.70 -2.16
CA GLY A 154 20.11 -8.73 -2.57
C GLY A 154 20.93 -9.39 -1.46
N PHE A 155 20.48 -9.36 -0.21
CA PHE A 155 21.08 -10.14 0.89
C PHE A 155 20.38 -11.49 1.05
N ASP A 156 21.17 -12.54 1.31
CA ASP A 156 20.70 -13.90 1.61
C ASP A 156 20.38 -14.09 3.09
N GLU A 157 21.17 -13.47 3.96
CA GLU A 157 21.03 -13.58 5.42
C GLU A 157 21.21 -12.22 6.09
N HIS A 158 20.46 -11.99 7.16
CA HIS A 158 20.53 -10.73 7.91
C HIS A 158 20.32 -10.92 9.42
N ALA A 159 20.93 -10.04 10.20
CA ALA A 159 20.57 -9.77 11.58
C ALA A 159 20.73 -8.27 11.86
N SER A 160 19.61 -7.58 12.07
CA SER A 160 19.58 -6.12 12.10
C SER A 160 18.79 -5.55 13.29
N THR A 161 18.99 -4.26 13.60
CA THR A 161 18.36 -3.55 14.72
C THR A 161 17.00 -2.95 14.34
N TYR A 162 16.20 -2.47 15.31
CA TYR A 162 14.80 -2.00 15.15
C TYR A 162 14.49 -1.16 13.90
N GLU A 163 15.37 -0.25 13.49
CA GLU A 163 15.20 0.64 12.31
C GLU A 163 15.62 -0.03 10.99
N SER A 164 15.11 -1.24 10.79
CA SER A 164 15.35 -2.11 9.65
C SER A 164 14.03 -2.70 9.16
N PRO A 165 13.92 -3.16 7.90
CA PRO A 165 12.68 -3.72 7.37
C PRO A 165 12.26 -5.03 8.06
N ASP A 166 13.24 -5.77 8.58
CA ASP A 166 13.03 -7.04 9.29
C ASP A 166 14.06 -7.14 10.43
N PRO A 167 13.80 -6.47 11.57
CA PRO A 167 14.73 -6.41 12.69
C PRO A 167 14.76 -7.74 13.44
N HIS A 168 15.94 -8.18 13.88
CA HIS A 168 16.10 -9.48 14.53
C HIS A 168 15.52 -9.43 15.96
N PRO A 169 14.68 -10.39 16.38
CA PRO A 169 13.96 -10.36 17.67
C PRO A 169 14.88 -10.22 18.88
N ASP A 170 16.05 -10.87 18.86
CA ASP A 170 17.03 -10.77 19.94
C ASP A 170 17.66 -9.37 20.11
N LEU A 171 17.53 -8.50 19.10
CA LEU A 171 18.07 -7.13 19.04
C LEU A 171 16.98 -6.04 19.08
N THR A 172 15.70 -6.42 19.20
CA THR A 172 14.57 -5.48 19.05
C THR A 172 13.37 -5.85 19.93
N ALA A 173 13.57 -5.94 21.25
CA ALA A 173 12.48 -6.26 22.17
C ALA A 173 11.40 -5.16 22.29
N THR A 174 11.69 -3.94 21.84
CA THR A 174 10.77 -2.79 21.87
C THR A 174 10.86 -1.96 20.59
N ASN A 175 9.99 -0.93 20.47
CA ASN A 175 10.02 0.04 19.38
C ASN A 175 11.14 1.09 19.53
N TRP A 176 12.28 0.68 20.05
CA TRP A 176 13.43 1.52 20.33
C TRP A 176 14.71 0.78 20.02
N ILE A 177 15.61 1.42 19.28
CA ILE A 177 16.88 0.82 18.83
C ILE A 177 17.82 0.42 19.98
N TRP A 178 17.56 0.84 21.23
CA TRP A 178 18.43 0.60 22.39
C TRP A 178 17.63 0.22 23.64
N SER A 179 16.99 -0.94 23.58
CA SER A 179 16.12 -1.43 24.65
C SER A 179 16.94 -2.15 25.72
N ALA A 180 16.71 -1.85 27.00
CA ALA A 180 17.29 -2.65 28.08
C ALA A 180 16.74 -4.09 28.10
N GLN A 181 15.58 -4.29 27.46
CA GLN A 181 14.90 -5.57 27.32
C GLN A 181 15.44 -6.42 26.16
N ASP A 182 16.37 -5.91 25.34
CA ASP A 182 16.97 -6.69 24.26
C ASP A 182 17.72 -7.90 24.83
N LYS A 183 17.56 -9.07 24.19
CA LYS A 183 18.24 -10.28 24.64
C LYS A 183 19.76 -10.16 24.42
N VAL A 184 20.16 -9.64 23.27
CA VAL A 184 21.54 -9.21 23.02
C VAL A 184 21.68 -7.78 23.51
N GLN A 185 22.36 -7.64 24.65
CA GLN A 185 22.56 -6.36 25.31
C GLN A 185 23.47 -5.45 24.47
N ARG A 186 23.34 -4.14 24.67
CA ARG A 186 24.06 -3.14 23.85
C ARG A 186 25.57 -3.38 23.78
N TRP A 187 26.22 -3.65 24.90
CA TRP A 187 27.67 -3.86 24.96
C TRP A 187 28.13 -5.18 24.32
N ASP A 188 27.20 -6.07 23.94
CA ASP A 188 27.48 -7.36 23.31
C ASP A 188 27.10 -7.38 21.80
N ARG A 189 26.60 -6.26 21.25
CA ARG A 189 26.10 -6.22 19.86
C ARG A 189 27.20 -6.37 18.82
N THR A 190 28.33 -5.67 18.95
CA THR A 190 29.46 -5.90 18.02
C THR A 190 29.94 -7.35 18.09
N ALA A 191 29.99 -7.94 19.30
CA ALA A 191 30.36 -9.34 19.47
C ALA A 191 29.40 -10.27 18.73
N TYR A 192 28.10 -10.04 18.88
CA TYR A 192 27.05 -10.78 18.18
C TYR A 192 27.16 -10.66 16.65
N PHE A 193 27.38 -9.45 16.11
CA PHE A 193 27.54 -9.27 14.67
C PHE A 193 28.81 -9.93 14.11
N VAL A 194 29.91 -9.92 14.88
CA VAL A 194 31.14 -10.65 14.55
C VAL A 194 30.88 -12.17 14.56
N ASP A 195 30.18 -12.69 15.56
CA ASP A 195 29.83 -14.12 15.63
C ASP A 195 28.99 -14.55 14.43
N ARG A 196 27.97 -13.76 14.08
CA ARG A 196 27.13 -14.00 12.89
C ARG A 196 27.95 -13.95 11.59
N THR A 197 28.89 -13.01 11.49
CA THR A 197 29.78 -12.90 10.33
C THR A 197 30.68 -14.14 10.19
N LEU A 198 31.33 -14.56 11.28
CA LEU A 198 32.22 -15.73 11.26
C LEU A 198 31.45 -17.03 10.99
N ASP A 199 30.27 -17.20 11.58
CA ASP A 199 29.39 -18.34 11.30
C ASP A 199 28.95 -18.36 9.83
N PHE A 200 28.51 -17.22 9.28
CA PHE A 200 28.12 -17.10 7.88
C PHE A 200 29.25 -17.51 6.94
N LEU A 201 30.47 -17.00 7.17
CA LEU A 201 31.65 -17.35 6.39
C LEU A 201 32.00 -18.84 6.52
N ASN A 202 31.86 -19.42 7.71
CA ASN A 202 32.13 -20.82 7.95
C ASN A 202 31.15 -21.75 7.21
N ARG A 203 29.85 -21.40 7.19
CA ARG A 203 28.82 -22.17 6.46
C ARG A 203 28.97 -22.10 4.95
N HIS A 204 29.52 -21.02 4.43
CA HIS A 204 29.72 -20.80 2.99
C HIS A 204 31.17 -21.06 2.54
N ARG A 205 31.91 -21.94 3.26
CA ARG A 205 33.26 -22.33 2.85
C ARG A 205 33.26 -22.85 1.40
N GLY A 206 34.13 -22.27 0.58
CA GLY A 206 34.26 -22.60 -0.84
C GLY A 206 33.46 -21.71 -1.79
N GLN A 207 32.61 -20.83 -1.27
CA GLN A 207 31.91 -19.79 -2.03
C GLN A 207 32.42 -18.40 -1.59
N PRO A 208 32.67 -17.46 -2.52
CA PRO A 208 33.01 -16.10 -2.13
C PRO A 208 31.83 -15.43 -1.41
N CYS A 209 32.13 -14.70 -0.34
CA CYS A 209 31.12 -14.05 0.51
C CYS A 209 31.25 -12.53 0.46
N TYR A 210 30.12 -11.82 0.46
CA TYR A 210 30.05 -10.38 0.68
C TYR A 210 29.28 -10.11 1.97
N VAL A 211 29.92 -9.47 2.93
CA VAL A 211 29.33 -9.16 4.23
C VAL A 211 29.39 -7.67 4.49
N ASN A 212 28.21 -7.12 4.77
CA ASN A 212 28.09 -5.83 5.46
C ASN A 212 28.07 -6.08 6.96
N LEU A 213 29.19 -5.81 7.63
CA LEU A 213 29.30 -5.85 9.07
C LEU A 213 29.22 -4.42 9.60
N TRP A 214 28.04 -3.99 10.06
CA TRP A 214 27.75 -2.57 10.34
C TRP A 214 27.38 -2.33 11.81
N PRO A 215 28.32 -2.42 12.77
CA PRO A 215 28.01 -2.25 14.19
C PRO A 215 27.68 -0.79 14.57
N ASP A 216 26.91 -0.62 15.65
CA ASP A 216 26.39 0.67 16.12
C ASP A 216 26.80 1.05 17.56
N ASP A 217 27.69 0.29 18.21
CA ASP A 217 27.98 0.44 19.65
C ASP A 217 28.55 1.81 20.02
N VAL A 218 29.35 2.39 19.12
CA VAL A 218 29.99 3.71 19.27
C VAL A 218 29.04 4.88 18.96
N HIS A 219 27.82 4.62 18.49
CA HIS A 219 26.75 5.62 18.50
C HIS A 219 26.29 5.86 19.94
N THR A 220 25.80 7.06 20.25
CA THR A 220 25.24 7.34 21.57
C THR A 220 23.90 6.62 21.80
N PRO A 221 23.45 6.40 23.05
CA PRO A 221 24.21 6.53 24.31
C PRO A 221 25.30 5.46 24.49
N TRP A 222 26.46 5.80 25.05
CA TRP A 222 27.53 4.83 25.29
C TRP A 222 27.31 4.07 26.60
N VAL A 223 27.08 2.76 26.47
CA VAL A 223 26.86 1.85 27.58
C VAL A 223 27.96 0.79 27.56
N PRO A 224 29.00 0.91 28.41
CA PRO A 224 30.05 -0.10 28.51
C PRO A 224 29.53 -1.38 29.19
N ASN A 225 30.35 -2.44 29.18
CA ASN A 225 29.98 -3.75 29.71
C ASN A 225 29.64 -3.75 31.22
N ARG A 226 28.95 -4.81 31.67
CA ARG A 226 28.41 -4.93 33.04
C ARG A 226 29.45 -4.80 34.15
N GLU A 227 30.67 -5.28 33.93
CA GLU A 227 31.76 -5.22 34.90
C GLU A 227 32.23 -3.80 35.20
N ARG A 228 31.96 -2.85 34.29
CA ARG A 228 32.35 -1.44 34.45
C ARG A 228 31.16 -0.53 34.77
N LEU A 229 29.91 -1.02 34.74
CA LEU A 229 28.71 -0.20 34.99
C LEU A 229 28.73 0.53 36.34
N SER A 230 29.35 -0.04 37.37
CA SER A 230 29.48 0.55 38.71
C SER A 230 30.41 1.77 38.76
N GLU A 231 31.18 2.05 37.71
CA GLU A 231 32.16 3.14 37.67
C GLU A 231 31.60 4.48 37.13
N PHE A 232 30.33 4.55 36.73
CA PHE A 232 29.81 5.66 35.89
C PHE A 232 28.50 6.32 36.39
N PRO A 233 28.53 7.09 37.49
CA PRO A 233 27.34 7.74 38.07
C PRO A 233 26.81 8.98 37.29
N ASN A 234 27.49 9.44 36.22
CA ASN A 234 27.27 10.78 35.61
C ASN A 234 26.69 10.77 34.17
N GLY A 235 25.94 9.73 33.79
CA GLY A 235 25.17 9.70 32.53
C GLY A 235 25.88 9.12 31.31
N ALA A 236 25.09 8.68 30.32
CA ALA A 236 25.52 7.79 29.22
C ALA A 236 26.20 8.48 28.00
N GLN A 237 26.59 9.75 28.10
CA GLN A 237 27.22 10.52 27.01
C GLN A 237 28.55 11.15 27.43
N THR A 238 29.33 10.45 28.24
CA THR A 238 30.62 10.94 28.76
C THR A 238 31.80 10.36 27.98
N GLU A 239 32.90 11.10 27.96
CA GLU A 239 34.20 10.67 27.40
C GLU A 239 34.68 9.35 28.01
N ARG A 240 34.44 9.14 29.32
CA ARG A 240 34.82 7.91 30.03
C ARG A 240 34.05 6.68 29.56
N ASN A 241 32.74 6.80 29.31
CA ASN A 241 31.94 5.68 28.79
C ASN A 241 32.34 5.32 27.37
N PHE A 242 32.62 6.33 26.54
CA PHE A 242 33.09 6.13 25.17
C PHE A 242 34.38 5.29 25.12
N ILE A 243 35.35 5.56 26.01
CA ILE A 243 36.59 4.77 26.11
C ILE A 243 36.29 3.29 26.36
N GLY A 244 35.34 2.98 27.26
CA GLY A 244 34.94 1.61 27.56
C GLY A 244 34.31 0.90 26.36
N VAL A 245 33.42 1.58 25.64
CA VAL A 245 32.79 1.06 24.41
C VAL A 245 33.83 0.83 23.31
N MET A 246 34.74 1.79 23.09
CA MET A 246 35.78 1.68 22.07
C MET A 246 36.77 0.54 22.33
N ALA A 247 37.19 0.35 23.59
CA ALA A 247 38.08 -0.75 23.95
C ALA A 247 37.43 -2.12 23.67
N GLU A 248 36.14 -2.24 23.97
CA GLU A 248 35.36 -3.45 23.67
C GLU A 248 35.15 -3.64 22.16
N TYR A 249 34.83 -2.57 21.45
CA TYR A 249 34.71 -2.58 19.99
C TYR A 249 35.99 -3.09 19.31
N ASP A 250 37.15 -2.52 19.65
CA ASP A 250 38.45 -2.95 19.08
C ASP A 250 38.79 -4.40 19.45
N ARG A 251 38.42 -4.86 20.65
CA ARG A 251 38.53 -6.27 21.05
C ARG A 251 37.75 -7.19 20.11
N GLN A 252 36.53 -6.81 19.72
CA GLN A 252 35.72 -7.58 18.77
C GLN A 252 36.32 -7.57 17.36
N ILE A 253 36.95 -6.46 16.94
CA ILE A 253 37.71 -6.45 15.68
C ILE A 253 38.89 -7.42 15.75
N GLY A 254 39.57 -7.51 16.90
CA GLY A 254 40.57 -8.54 17.15
C GLY A 254 40.03 -9.96 17.00
N ARG A 255 38.82 -10.24 17.51
CA ARG A 255 38.14 -11.53 17.33
C ARG A 255 37.80 -11.83 15.88
N LEU A 256 37.34 -10.83 15.11
CA LEU A 256 37.10 -10.99 13.68
C LEU A 256 38.39 -11.39 12.94
N LEU A 257 39.49 -10.67 13.19
CA LEU A 257 40.80 -10.96 12.58
C LEU A 257 41.32 -12.36 12.95
N ALA A 258 41.19 -12.75 14.22
CA ALA A 258 41.57 -14.09 14.69
C ALA A 258 40.69 -15.17 14.03
N GLY A 259 39.37 -14.97 13.99
CA GLY A 259 38.43 -15.90 13.38
C GLY A 259 38.67 -16.10 11.88
N LEU A 260 38.98 -15.04 11.12
CA LEU A 260 39.37 -15.17 9.71
C LEU A 260 40.61 -16.05 9.52
N LYS A 261 41.59 -15.94 10.43
CA LYS A 261 42.78 -16.78 10.42
C LYS A 261 42.48 -18.23 10.79
N GLU A 262 41.67 -18.46 11.83
CA GLU A 262 41.24 -19.79 12.27
C GLU A 262 40.41 -20.52 11.20
N LEU A 263 39.58 -19.79 10.46
CA LEU A 263 38.81 -20.35 9.34
C LEU A 263 39.66 -20.60 8.08
N GLY A 264 40.91 -20.13 8.04
CA GLY A 264 41.78 -20.21 6.86
C GLY A 264 41.34 -19.27 5.72
N LEU A 265 40.66 -18.18 6.05
CA LEU A 265 40.11 -17.21 5.09
C LEU A 265 40.89 -15.88 5.04
N ASP A 266 41.87 -15.67 5.93
CA ASP A 266 42.57 -14.39 6.08
C ASP A 266 43.18 -13.86 4.77
N GLU A 267 43.98 -14.66 4.07
CA GLU A 267 44.61 -14.28 2.78
C GLU A 267 43.62 -14.17 1.61
N LYS A 268 42.39 -14.67 1.79
CA LYS A 268 41.32 -14.64 0.78
C LYS A 268 40.27 -13.56 1.06
N THR A 269 40.49 -12.71 2.05
CA THR A 269 39.49 -11.73 2.49
C THR A 269 40.01 -10.31 2.33
N LEU A 270 39.29 -9.53 1.54
CA LEU A 270 39.39 -8.07 1.50
C LEU A 270 38.54 -7.50 2.65
N LEU A 271 39.21 -7.01 3.68
CA LEU A 271 38.58 -6.32 4.80
C LEU A 271 38.75 -4.81 4.64
N ILE A 272 37.64 -4.09 4.59
CA ILE A 272 37.59 -2.63 4.53
C ILE A 272 36.96 -2.13 5.82
N PHE A 273 37.63 -1.20 6.50
CA PHE A 273 37.11 -0.53 7.69
C PHE A 273 36.90 0.95 7.40
N THR A 274 35.73 1.48 7.76
CA THR A 274 35.45 2.91 7.72
C THR A 274 34.26 3.32 8.60
N SER A 275 33.91 4.61 8.60
CA SER A 275 32.73 5.16 9.28
C SER A 275 31.78 5.87 8.32
N ASP A 276 30.51 5.92 8.69
CA ASP A 276 29.44 6.53 7.91
C ASP A 276 29.36 8.06 8.01
N ASN A 277 29.86 8.65 9.09
CA ASN A 277 29.89 10.09 9.33
C ASN A 277 30.75 10.42 10.55
N GLY A 278 31.07 11.69 10.71
CA GLY A 278 31.87 12.17 11.83
C GLY A 278 31.26 11.89 13.21
N PRO A 279 32.06 12.02 14.27
CA PRO A 279 31.64 11.74 15.63
C PRO A 279 30.71 12.83 16.19
N LEU A 280 29.83 12.46 17.11
CA LEU A 280 29.07 13.41 17.92
C LEU A 280 28.82 12.86 19.34
N PRO A 281 29.16 13.60 20.43
CA PRO A 281 30.00 14.82 20.46
C PRO A 281 31.45 14.55 20.05
N THR A 282 32.23 15.62 19.84
CA THR A 282 33.63 15.56 19.38
C THR A 282 34.69 15.58 20.49
N PHE A 283 34.27 15.77 21.75
CA PHE A 283 35.16 15.99 22.92
C PHE A 283 36.23 17.06 22.67
N ARG A 284 35.80 18.30 22.42
CA ARG A 284 36.71 19.43 22.13
C ARG A 284 37.59 19.18 20.90
N GLY A 285 37.04 18.50 19.89
CA GLY A 285 37.75 18.20 18.63
C GLY A 285 38.72 17.01 18.68
N ARG A 286 38.88 16.35 19.84
CA ARG A 286 39.77 15.18 19.96
C ARG A 286 39.34 14.04 19.03
N ARG A 287 38.04 13.73 18.97
CA ARG A 287 37.51 12.64 18.14
C ARG A 287 37.60 12.90 16.64
N THR A 288 37.68 14.16 16.21
CA THR A 288 37.84 14.54 14.80
C THR A 288 39.30 14.71 14.40
N ALA A 289 40.26 14.42 15.28
CA ALA A 289 41.69 14.71 15.08
C ALA A 289 41.96 16.19 14.73
N GLY A 290 41.20 17.10 15.34
CA GLY A 290 41.32 18.54 15.10
C GLY A 290 40.61 19.05 13.83
N LEU A 291 40.02 18.17 13.00
CA LEU A 291 39.22 18.60 11.86
C LEU A 291 37.94 19.30 12.33
N ARG A 292 37.56 20.38 11.65
CA ARG A 292 36.37 21.20 11.97
C ARG A 292 35.08 20.44 11.66
N GLY A 293 34.04 20.65 12.47
CA GLY A 293 32.74 19.98 12.30
C GLY A 293 32.57 18.69 13.10
N SER A 294 31.49 17.97 12.79
CA SER A 294 31.04 16.74 13.46
C SER A 294 30.00 16.04 12.58
N LYS A 295 29.35 14.97 13.06
CA LYS A 295 28.05 14.53 12.51
C LYS A 295 27.15 15.75 12.29
N LEU A 296 26.35 15.71 11.22
CA LEU A 296 25.49 16.82 10.77
C LEU A 296 26.26 18.08 10.28
N SER A 297 27.49 17.93 9.80
CA SER A 297 28.30 19.03 9.23
C SER A 297 29.09 18.57 8.02
N LEU A 298 29.09 19.35 6.94
CA LEU A 298 29.89 19.12 5.72
C LEU A 298 31.36 19.53 5.85
N TYR A 299 31.76 20.11 6.99
CA TYR A 299 33.18 20.32 7.28
C TYR A 299 33.93 18.98 7.38
N GLU A 300 35.26 19.00 7.25
CA GLU A 300 36.11 17.80 7.15
C GLU A 300 35.87 16.82 8.32
N GLY A 301 35.68 17.32 9.54
CA GLY A 301 35.40 16.48 10.71
C GLY A 301 34.04 15.76 10.69
N GLY A 302 33.13 16.14 9.79
CA GLY A 302 31.84 15.49 9.61
C GLY A 302 31.76 14.50 8.45
N ILE A 303 32.64 14.60 7.45
CA ILE A 303 32.61 13.75 6.25
C ILE A 303 33.94 13.06 5.89
N ARG A 304 35.09 13.51 6.40
CA ARG A 304 36.39 12.85 6.18
C ARG A 304 36.65 11.79 7.25
N MET A 305 36.48 10.53 6.89
CA MET A 305 36.43 9.41 7.84
C MET A 305 37.70 8.56 7.78
N PRO A 306 38.05 7.83 8.87
CA PRO A 306 39.13 6.86 8.80
C PRO A 306 38.79 5.77 7.78
N PHE A 307 39.76 5.36 6.97
CA PHE A 307 39.57 4.32 5.97
C PHE A 307 40.80 3.41 5.88
N LEU A 308 40.61 2.13 6.20
CA LEU A 308 41.66 1.13 6.22
C LEU A 308 41.29 -0.01 5.26
N VAL A 309 42.27 -0.51 4.53
CA VAL A 309 42.11 -1.64 3.61
C VAL A 309 43.16 -2.68 3.93
N ARG A 310 42.73 -3.92 4.19
CA ARG A 310 43.62 -5.05 4.47
C ARG A 310 43.22 -6.25 3.63
N TRP A 311 44.19 -6.80 2.90
CA TRP A 311 44.05 -8.06 2.19
C TRP A 311 45.45 -8.72 2.09
N PRO A 312 45.79 -9.61 3.04
CA PRO A 312 47.10 -10.24 3.10
C PRO A 312 47.46 -10.91 1.77
N GLY A 313 48.68 -10.65 1.28
CA GLY A 313 49.20 -11.21 0.02
C GLY A 313 48.81 -10.46 -1.26
N GLN A 314 47.82 -9.56 -1.22
CA GLN A 314 47.39 -8.76 -2.38
C GLN A 314 47.58 -7.25 -2.20
N VAL A 315 47.48 -6.77 -0.96
CA VAL A 315 47.61 -5.35 -0.59
C VAL A 315 48.94 -5.14 0.15
N PRO A 316 49.74 -4.11 -0.19
CA PRO A 316 50.99 -3.82 0.50
C PRO A 316 50.74 -3.42 1.95
N ALA A 317 51.47 -4.03 2.88
CA ALA A 317 51.38 -3.75 4.31
C ALA A 317 52.09 -2.43 4.69
N GLY A 318 51.56 -1.74 5.69
CA GLY A 318 52.18 -0.59 6.34
C GLY A 318 52.20 0.69 5.49
N ARG A 319 51.39 0.75 4.43
CA ARG A 319 51.38 1.90 3.51
C ARG A 319 50.39 2.96 3.98
N THR A 320 50.76 4.22 3.77
CA THR A 320 49.81 5.35 3.82
C THR A 320 49.55 5.84 2.40
N ASP A 321 48.29 6.07 2.07
CA ASP A 321 47.88 6.78 0.86
C ASP A 321 47.22 8.11 1.28
N ASP A 322 47.93 9.20 1.01
CA ASP A 322 47.50 10.56 1.26
C ASP A 322 47.19 11.35 -0.02
N GLN A 323 47.21 10.68 -1.17
CA GLN A 323 47.00 11.30 -2.48
C GLN A 323 45.64 10.96 -3.07
N THR A 324 45.19 9.72 -2.89
CA THR A 324 43.94 9.22 -3.48
C THR A 324 42.72 9.79 -2.76
N VAL A 325 41.94 10.60 -3.46
CA VAL A 325 40.64 11.08 -2.99
C VAL A 325 39.56 10.05 -3.31
N LEU A 326 38.99 9.43 -2.28
CA LEU A 326 37.99 8.36 -2.39
C LEU A 326 36.71 8.74 -1.63
N SER A 327 35.55 8.32 -2.12
CA SER A 327 34.28 8.45 -1.41
C SER A 327 33.54 7.11 -1.30
N ALA A 328 32.60 7.01 -0.35
CA ALA A 328 31.80 5.81 -0.11
C ALA A 328 31.15 5.23 -1.37
N TRP A 329 30.66 6.07 -2.28
CA TRP A 329 30.05 5.61 -3.55
C TRP A 329 31.05 5.06 -4.57
N ASP A 330 32.36 5.28 -4.40
CA ASP A 330 33.39 4.67 -5.25
C ASP A 330 33.61 3.20 -4.91
N LEU A 331 33.18 2.75 -3.72
CA LEU A 331 33.33 1.36 -3.30
C LEU A 331 32.52 0.41 -4.17
N PHE A 332 31.33 0.80 -4.64
CA PHE A 332 30.52 -0.06 -5.50
C PHE A 332 31.28 -0.46 -6.78
N PRO A 333 31.64 0.46 -7.69
CA PRO A 333 32.33 0.07 -8.92
C PRO A 333 33.69 -0.57 -8.65
N SER A 334 34.40 -0.17 -7.59
CA SER A 334 35.68 -0.74 -7.21
C SER A 334 35.57 -2.20 -6.76
N LEU A 335 34.59 -2.52 -5.92
CA LEU A 335 34.37 -3.87 -5.40
C LEU A 335 33.80 -4.79 -6.49
N CYS A 336 32.95 -4.29 -7.37
CA CYS A 336 32.54 -5.03 -8.56
C CYS A 336 33.75 -5.38 -9.45
N ALA A 337 34.67 -4.44 -9.68
CA ALA A 337 35.87 -4.69 -10.45
C ALA A 337 36.78 -5.75 -9.81
N LEU A 338 36.99 -5.70 -8.49
CA LEU A 338 37.80 -6.68 -7.76
C LEU A 338 37.14 -8.08 -7.73
N ALA A 339 35.81 -8.14 -7.69
CA ALA A 339 35.06 -9.39 -7.71
C ALA A 339 34.88 -9.99 -9.11
N GLY A 340 35.18 -9.22 -10.17
CA GLY A 340 34.79 -9.57 -11.54
C GLY A 340 33.26 -9.61 -11.73
N ALA A 341 32.53 -8.82 -10.95
CA ALA A 341 31.08 -8.70 -11.03
C ALA A 341 30.67 -7.64 -12.06
N PRO A 342 29.68 -7.92 -12.91
CA PRO A 342 29.20 -6.91 -13.85
C PRO A 342 28.51 -5.76 -13.10
N LEU A 343 28.72 -4.54 -13.58
CA LEU A 343 27.93 -3.40 -13.13
C LEU A 343 26.47 -3.57 -13.61
N PRO A 344 25.47 -3.11 -12.85
CA PRO A 344 24.08 -3.18 -13.27
C PRO A 344 23.86 -2.44 -14.60
N ALA A 345 23.16 -3.08 -15.54
CA ALA A 345 22.86 -2.48 -16.85
C ALA A 345 22.09 -1.17 -16.68
N GLY A 346 22.54 -0.11 -17.36
CA GLY A 346 21.90 1.21 -17.31
C GLY A 346 22.13 2.03 -16.04
N ALA A 347 22.88 1.52 -15.05
CA ALA A 347 23.20 2.28 -13.85
C ALA A 347 24.29 3.34 -14.13
N ALA A 348 23.87 4.61 -14.20
CA ALA A 348 24.79 5.75 -14.27
C ALA A 348 25.40 6.04 -12.89
N LEU A 349 26.34 5.18 -12.46
CA LEU A 349 27.02 5.33 -11.16
C LEU A 349 27.77 6.66 -11.07
N ASP A 350 27.66 7.31 -9.90
CA ASP A 350 28.44 8.52 -9.63
C ASP A 350 29.87 8.16 -9.25
N GLY A 351 30.06 6.99 -8.62
CA GLY A 351 31.37 6.47 -8.24
C GLY A 351 32.31 6.19 -9.41
N GLU A 352 33.60 6.20 -9.11
CA GLU A 352 34.69 5.81 -10.00
C GLU A 352 35.32 4.50 -9.53
N ASN A 353 35.79 3.68 -10.48
CA ASN A 353 36.53 2.47 -10.13
C ASN A 353 37.94 2.84 -9.63
N LEU A 354 38.10 2.82 -8.31
CA LEU A 354 39.36 3.07 -7.59
C LEU A 354 39.98 1.78 -7.05
N SER A 355 39.62 0.62 -7.61
CA SER A 355 40.23 -0.66 -7.23
C SER A 355 41.76 -0.68 -7.31
N PRO A 356 42.45 0.02 -8.24
CA PRO A 356 43.91 0.09 -8.20
C PRO A 356 44.44 0.71 -6.91
N ALA A 357 43.80 1.78 -6.40
CA ALA A 357 44.20 2.41 -5.13
C ALA A 357 44.03 1.45 -3.95
N LEU A 358 42.91 0.71 -3.91
CA LEU A 358 42.67 -0.30 -2.88
C LEU A 358 43.74 -1.42 -2.87
N LEU A 359 44.37 -1.68 -4.03
CA LEU A 359 45.51 -2.61 -4.18
C LEU A 359 46.88 -1.94 -3.98
N GLY A 360 46.93 -0.67 -3.56
CA GLY A 360 48.17 0.09 -3.41
C GLY A 360 48.85 0.43 -4.74
N ARG A 361 48.09 0.57 -5.82
CA ARG A 361 48.61 1.01 -7.12
C ARG A 361 48.27 2.48 -7.33
N PRO A 362 49.14 3.26 -7.99
CA PRO A 362 48.83 4.64 -8.34
C PRO A 362 47.53 4.75 -9.15
N VAL A 363 46.73 5.77 -8.86
CA VAL A 363 45.56 6.15 -9.66
C VAL A 363 45.76 7.56 -10.22
N ALA A 364 45.17 7.83 -11.37
CA ALA A 364 45.09 9.19 -11.88
C ALA A 364 44.23 10.06 -10.96
N ALA A 365 44.38 11.38 -11.07
CA ALA A 365 43.49 12.31 -10.40
C ALA A 365 42.03 12.00 -10.80
N ARG A 366 41.12 12.12 -9.82
CA ARG A 366 39.69 11.87 -10.00
C ARG A 366 39.13 12.71 -11.15
N ALA A 367 38.34 12.11 -12.03
CA ALA A 367 37.76 12.81 -13.16
C ALA A 367 36.51 13.63 -12.79
N LYS A 368 35.72 13.16 -11.83
CA LYS A 368 34.48 13.78 -11.36
C LYS A 368 34.71 14.55 -10.06
N ALA A 369 34.10 15.73 -9.93
CA ALA A 369 34.02 16.40 -8.63
C ALA A 369 33.18 15.58 -7.64
N LEU A 370 33.47 15.73 -6.35
CA LEU A 370 32.62 15.19 -5.29
C LEU A 370 31.58 16.23 -4.88
N PHE A 371 30.35 15.80 -4.65
CA PHE A 371 29.25 16.69 -4.26
C PHE A 371 28.55 16.16 -3.03
N TRP A 372 28.12 17.09 -2.17
CA TRP A 372 27.30 16.77 -1.03
C TRP A 372 26.13 17.74 -0.93
N GLU A 373 24.99 17.18 -0.58
CA GLU A 373 23.96 17.90 0.12
C GLU A 373 23.60 17.11 1.36
N TYR A 374 23.22 17.80 2.42
CA TYR A 374 22.50 17.15 3.50
C TYR A 374 21.35 18.04 3.93
N GLY A 375 20.20 17.39 3.89
CA GLY A 375 18.90 17.81 4.33
C GLY A 375 18.39 19.22 3.94
N ARG A 376 17.09 19.23 3.60
CA ARG A 376 16.49 20.25 2.75
C ARG A 376 15.53 21.20 3.48
N ASN A 377 15.40 21.11 4.81
CA ASN A 377 14.58 22.02 5.62
C ASN A 377 15.44 22.80 6.63
N GLU A 378 14.85 23.41 7.67
CA GLU A 378 15.61 24.06 8.75
C GLU A 378 15.53 23.32 10.10
N HIS A 379 14.50 22.47 10.29
CA HIS A 379 14.20 21.79 11.55
C HIS A 379 15.07 20.56 11.81
N ALA A 380 15.49 19.84 10.75
CA ALA A 380 16.40 18.70 10.87
C ALA A 380 17.88 19.12 11.07
N PHE A 381 18.19 20.43 11.12
CA PHE A 381 19.56 21.00 11.12
C PHE A 381 19.89 21.81 12.37
N ALA A 382 19.28 21.48 13.50
CA ALA A 382 19.52 22.22 14.74
C ALA A 382 20.94 22.02 15.33
N TYR A 383 21.73 21.07 14.80
CA TYR A 383 23.05 20.69 15.28
C TYR A 383 24.01 20.30 14.14
N PRO A 384 25.34 20.43 14.33
CA PRO A 384 25.97 21.15 15.45
C PRO A 384 25.68 22.66 15.32
N LYS A 385 25.85 23.40 16.41
CA LYS A 385 25.60 24.85 16.45
C LYS A 385 26.90 25.63 16.28
N GLY A 386 26.79 26.94 16.02
CA GLY A 386 27.92 27.86 15.99
C GLY A 386 28.92 27.52 14.88
N THR A 387 30.21 27.59 15.19
CA THR A 387 31.32 27.46 14.22
C THR A 387 31.44 26.08 13.57
N ASN A 388 30.81 25.05 14.13
CA ASN A 388 30.78 23.71 13.57
C ASN A 388 29.59 23.47 12.61
N ARG A 389 28.62 24.39 12.54
CA ARG A 389 27.50 24.32 11.61
C ARG A 389 27.98 24.72 10.22
N SER A 390 27.99 23.78 9.29
CA SER A 390 28.35 24.07 7.90
C SER A 390 27.15 24.58 7.11
N PRO A 391 27.39 25.21 5.96
CA PRO A 391 26.39 25.28 4.90
C PRO A 391 25.94 23.87 4.45
N ASN A 392 24.78 23.77 3.77
CA ASN A 392 24.14 22.49 3.46
C ASN A 392 24.42 21.92 2.05
N VAL A 393 25.26 22.58 1.27
CA VAL A 393 25.73 22.13 -0.05
C VAL A 393 27.24 22.27 -0.10
N ALA A 394 27.94 21.26 -0.62
CA ALA A 394 29.37 21.32 -0.84
C ALA A 394 29.79 20.66 -2.15
N ILE A 395 30.92 21.11 -2.68
CA ILE A 395 31.64 20.52 -3.81
C ILE A 395 33.13 20.45 -3.49
N ARG A 396 33.79 19.36 -3.87
CA ARG A 396 35.26 19.25 -3.89
C ARG A 396 35.74 18.92 -5.30
N GLU A 397 36.68 19.74 -5.79
CA GLU A 397 37.36 19.55 -7.07
C GLU A 397 38.87 19.75 -6.87
N GLY A 398 39.64 18.67 -6.97
CA GLY A 398 41.06 18.66 -6.60
C GLY A 398 41.27 19.01 -5.12
N ASP A 399 42.14 19.97 -4.85
CA ASP A 399 42.46 20.45 -3.50
C ASP A 399 41.47 21.49 -2.97
N TRP A 400 40.51 21.93 -3.80
CA TRP A 400 39.58 22.98 -3.44
C TRP A 400 38.22 22.42 -3.05
N LYS A 401 37.73 22.84 -1.88
CA LYS A 401 36.40 22.52 -1.37
C LYS A 401 35.63 23.81 -1.13
N LEU A 402 34.44 23.89 -1.71
CA LEU A 402 33.51 25.00 -1.52
C LEU A 402 32.27 24.51 -0.77
N LEU A 403 31.81 25.29 0.21
CA LEU A 403 30.54 25.13 0.89
C LEU A 403 29.67 26.38 0.68
N LEU A 404 28.36 26.17 0.58
CA LEU A 404 27.35 27.23 0.50
C LEU A 404 25.96 26.69 0.86
N ASN A 405 25.05 27.59 1.19
CA ASN A 405 23.65 27.21 1.39
C ASN A 405 22.95 27.02 0.03
N ALA A 406 21.86 26.26 0.04
CA ALA A 406 21.03 26.01 -1.13
C ALA A 406 20.52 27.30 -1.83
N ASP A 407 20.44 28.42 -1.11
CA ASP A 407 20.07 29.74 -1.62
C ASP A 407 21.24 30.53 -2.23
N GLY A 408 22.45 29.97 -2.24
CA GLY A 408 23.65 30.61 -2.78
C GLY A 408 24.45 31.44 -1.77
N ARG A 409 23.98 31.57 -0.52
CA ARG A 409 24.61 32.38 0.53
C ARG A 409 25.65 31.58 1.33
N GLN A 410 26.37 32.27 2.22
CA GLN A 410 27.41 31.71 3.10
C GLN A 410 28.46 30.90 2.33
N ARG A 411 29.07 31.53 1.31
CA ARG A 411 30.11 30.89 0.51
C ARG A 411 31.40 30.80 1.31
N GLU A 412 31.93 29.60 1.42
CA GLU A 412 33.19 29.30 2.08
C GLU A 412 34.06 28.44 1.18
N LEU A 413 35.28 28.88 0.89
CA LEU A 413 36.22 28.17 0.00
C LEU A 413 37.51 27.86 0.77
N TYR A 414 37.93 26.60 0.75
CA TYR A 414 39.13 26.12 1.44
C TYR A 414 40.00 25.29 0.50
N ASN A 415 41.32 25.45 0.61
CA ASN A 415 42.30 24.54 0.02
C ASN A 415 42.59 23.43 1.03
N VAL A 416 41.93 22.27 0.93
CA VAL A 416 41.99 21.21 1.94
C VAL A 416 43.31 20.45 1.99
N ALA A 417 44.19 20.65 1.00
CA ALA A 417 45.55 20.10 1.02
C ALA A 417 46.46 20.90 1.98
N THR A 418 46.26 22.22 2.08
CA THR A 418 47.08 23.12 2.90
C THR A 418 46.38 23.59 4.18
N ASP A 419 45.04 23.57 4.20
CA ASP A 419 44.19 23.90 5.34
C ASP A 419 43.11 22.81 5.54
N PRO A 420 43.50 21.59 5.97
CA PRO A 420 42.55 20.50 6.23
C PRO A 420 41.62 20.81 7.42
N GLY A 421 41.94 21.81 8.24
CA GLY A 421 41.09 22.26 9.33
C GLY A 421 39.97 23.22 8.91
N GLU A 422 39.94 23.66 7.65
CA GLU A 422 38.99 24.66 7.14
C GLU A 422 38.92 25.91 8.02
N THR A 423 40.11 26.44 8.35
CA THR A 423 40.31 27.53 9.29
C THR A 423 40.24 28.90 8.62
N THR A 424 40.64 29.01 7.35
CA THR A 424 40.72 30.29 6.64
C THR A 424 39.86 30.28 5.39
N ASN A 425 38.72 30.99 5.43
CA ASN A 425 37.84 31.12 4.26
C ASN A 425 38.50 32.00 3.18
N GLN A 426 38.83 31.40 2.04
CA GLN A 426 39.50 32.05 0.91
C GLN A 426 38.55 32.49 -0.21
N ALA A 427 37.23 32.44 -0.01
CA ALA A 427 36.25 32.73 -1.06
C ALA A 427 36.39 34.15 -1.64
N ALA A 428 36.76 35.13 -0.81
CA ALA A 428 37.00 36.50 -1.26
C ALA A 428 38.31 36.64 -2.08
N ALA A 429 39.37 35.95 -1.66
CA ALA A 429 40.67 35.99 -2.34
C ALA A 429 40.67 35.23 -3.68
N HIS A 430 39.81 34.22 -3.83
CA HIS A 430 39.67 33.40 -5.03
C HIS A 430 38.23 33.44 -5.58
N SER A 431 37.66 34.63 -5.72
CA SER A 431 36.25 34.84 -6.08
C SER A 431 35.81 34.11 -7.36
N ALA A 432 36.62 34.17 -8.43
CA ALA A 432 36.31 33.48 -9.69
C ALA A 432 36.22 31.95 -9.53
N LEU A 433 37.08 31.36 -8.68
CA LEU A 433 37.03 29.94 -8.38
C LEU A 433 35.81 29.61 -7.51
N ALA A 434 35.53 30.43 -6.49
CA ALA A 434 34.36 30.26 -5.64
C ALA A 434 33.05 30.34 -6.42
N ASP A 435 32.94 31.28 -7.37
CA ASP A 435 31.78 31.43 -8.23
C ASP A 435 31.60 30.23 -9.16
N ARG A 436 32.68 29.76 -9.79
CA ARG A 436 32.65 28.58 -10.67
C ARG A 436 32.22 27.32 -9.92
N LEU A 437 32.82 27.04 -8.77
CA LEU A 437 32.47 25.89 -7.94
C LEU A 437 31.04 26.03 -7.38
N GLY A 438 30.64 27.25 -6.99
CA GLY A 438 29.31 27.52 -6.45
C GLY A 438 28.21 27.29 -7.49
N ALA A 439 28.43 27.79 -8.71
CA ALA A 439 27.53 27.53 -9.83
C ALA A 439 27.39 26.03 -10.10
N LYS A 440 28.51 25.29 -10.16
CA LYS A 440 28.54 23.85 -10.40
C LYS A 440 27.83 23.05 -9.28
N ALA A 441 28.03 23.42 -8.02
CA ALA A 441 27.36 22.80 -6.88
C ALA A 441 25.83 23.03 -6.90
N LEU A 442 25.40 24.26 -7.19
CA LEU A 442 23.98 24.60 -7.28
C LEU A 442 23.31 23.98 -8.51
N GLU A 443 24.01 23.87 -9.63
CA GLU A 443 23.53 23.16 -10.83
C GLU A 443 23.37 21.66 -10.54
N TRP A 444 24.38 21.03 -9.93
CA TRP A 444 24.27 19.65 -9.47
C TRP A 444 23.08 19.47 -8.54
N ARG A 445 22.91 20.35 -7.53
CA ARG A 445 21.76 20.30 -6.63
C ARG A 445 20.42 20.43 -7.36
N LYS A 446 20.32 21.32 -8.35
CA LYS A 446 19.11 21.47 -9.19
C LYS A 446 18.80 20.21 -10.01
N SER A 447 19.82 19.43 -10.37
CA SER A 447 19.64 18.17 -11.09
C SER A 447 19.11 17.03 -10.22
N LEU A 448 19.15 17.17 -8.89
CA LEU A 448 18.74 16.12 -7.97
C LEU A 448 17.20 16.03 -7.91
N PRO A 449 16.65 14.81 -7.81
CA PRO A 449 15.22 14.64 -7.68
C PRO A 449 14.76 15.28 -6.37
N ARG A 450 13.74 16.12 -6.48
CA ARG A 450 12.92 16.50 -5.35
C ARG A 450 11.87 15.42 -5.13
N PRO A 451 11.32 15.24 -3.91
CA PRO A 451 10.03 14.59 -3.82
C PRO A 451 9.15 15.29 -4.84
N ALA A 452 8.57 14.51 -5.74
CA ALA A 452 7.43 15.04 -6.43
C ALA A 452 6.50 15.60 -5.35
N SER A 453 6.10 16.86 -5.46
CA SER A 453 4.79 17.24 -4.92
C SER A 453 3.83 16.25 -5.55
N ALA A 454 3.42 15.21 -4.81
CA ALA A 454 2.60 14.09 -5.25
C ALA A 454 2.37 14.02 -6.78
N SER A 455 3.37 13.58 -7.56
CA SER A 455 3.22 13.36 -9.01
C SER A 455 4.26 12.33 -9.46
N ALA A 456 3.90 11.09 -9.71
CA ALA A 456 3.03 10.73 -10.82
C ALA A 456 1.96 9.69 -10.44
N GLN A 457 1.15 9.96 -9.41
CA GLN A 457 -0.25 9.60 -9.59
C GLN A 457 -0.79 10.57 -10.63
N SER A 458 -1.59 10.07 -11.59
CA SER A 458 -2.35 10.94 -12.48
C SER A 458 -3.06 12.01 -11.65
N SER A 459 -3.25 13.22 -12.18
CA SER A 459 -4.09 14.22 -11.51
C SER A 459 -5.50 13.70 -11.25
N GLN A 460 -5.95 12.74 -12.07
CA GLN A 460 -7.22 12.05 -11.91
C GLN A 460 -7.13 11.05 -10.73
N PRO A 461 -8.19 10.95 -9.90
CA PRO A 461 -8.20 10.03 -8.79
C PRO A 461 -8.38 8.59 -9.25
N ASP A 462 -7.87 7.64 -8.47
CA ASP A 462 -8.40 6.27 -8.54
C ASP A 462 -9.85 6.27 -8.05
N ILE A 463 -10.67 5.36 -8.57
CA ILE A 463 -12.06 5.21 -8.15
C ILE A 463 -12.26 3.78 -7.67
N VAL A 464 -12.63 3.62 -6.41
CA VAL A 464 -12.99 2.33 -5.83
C VAL A 464 -14.44 2.40 -5.39
N LEU A 465 -15.28 1.64 -6.08
CA LEU A 465 -16.71 1.54 -5.81
C LEU A 465 -16.98 0.19 -5.17
N ILE A 466 -17.50 0.23 -3.94
CA ILE A 466 -17.76 -0.93 -3.10
C ILE A 466 -19.27 -1.05 -2.92
N MET A 467 -19.81 -2.22 -3.25
CA MET A 467 -21.24 -2.52 -3.14
C MET A 467 -21.46 -3.76 -2.30
N SER A 468 -22.33 -3.66 -1.29
CA SER A 468 -22.92 -4.82 -0.61
C SER A 468 -24.24 -5.24 -1.26
N ASP A 469 -24.70 -6.44 -0.92
CA ASP A 469 -25.86 -7.11 -1.52
C ASP A 469 -26.86 -7.42 -0.41
N ASP A 470 -28.10 -6.92 -0.54
CA ASP A 470 -29.21 -7.13 0.41
C ASP A 470 -29.02 -6.58 1.84
N MET A 471 -28.13 -5.61 2.04
CA MET A 471 -28.04 -4.90 3.33
C MET A 471 -29.16 -3.87 3.52
N GLY A 472 -29.60 -3.67 4.76
CA GLY A 472 -30.56 -2.62 5.10
C GLY A 472 -29.91 -1.31 5.54
N PHE A 473 -30.70 -0.23 5.53
CA PHE A 473 -30.23 1.13 5.79
C PHE A 473 -29.45 1.31 7.09
N SER A 474 -29.84 0.59 8.15
CA SER A 474 -29.30 0.75 9.50
C SER A 474 -28.36 -0.38 9.92
N ASP A 475 -27.73 -1.09 8.98
CA ASP A 475 -26.86 -2.22 9.30
C ASP A 475 -25.39 -1.86 9.57
N LEU A 476 -24.97 -0.62 9.29
CA LEU A 476 -23.62 -0.12 9.61
C LEU A 476 -23.59 0.64 10.93
N GLY A 477 -22.48 0.57 11.67
CA GLY A 477 -22.28 1.33 12.92
C GLY A 477 -22.47 2.83 12.74
N CYS A 478 -21.89 3.40 11.67
CA CYS A 478 -22.06 4.79 11.28
C CYS A 478 -23.45 5.15 10.71
N TYR A 479 -24.34 4.15 10.56
CA TYR A 479 -25.77 4.27 10.27
C TYR A 479 -26.66 3.65 11.39
N GLY A 480 -26.12 3.49 12.59
CA GLY A 480 -26.89 3.20 13.80
C GLY A 480 -26.92 1.74 14.27
N SER A 481 -26.19 0.85 13.61
CA SER A 481 -26.14 -0.58 13.94
C SER A 481 -25.23 -0.91 15.12
N GLU A 482 -25.52 -2.04 15.75
CA GLU A 482 -24.67 -2.79 16.67
C GLU A 482 -23.62 -3.67 15.97
N ILE A 483 -23.81 -3.96 14.67
CA ILE A 483 -22.88 -4.78 13.88
C ILE A 483 -21.52 -4.07 13.79
N ARG A 484 -20.43 -4.83 13.96
CA ARG A 484 -19.08 -4.27 13.98
C ARG A 484 -18.62 -3.92 12.56
N THR A 485 -18.61 -2.64 12.22
CA THR A 485 -18.11 -2.13 10.93
C THR A 485 -17.06 -1.03 11.09
N PRO A 486 -15.97 -1.26 11.86
CA PRO A 486 -15.02 -0.21 12.22
C PRO A 486 -14.31 0.44 11.02
N ASN A 487 -14.14 -0.27 9.90
CA ASN A 487 -13.46 0.29 8.74
C ASN A 487 -14.36 1.25 7.96
N LEU A 488 -15.62 0.87 7.71
CA LEU A 488 -16.63 1.76 7.13
C LEU A 488 -16.93 2.93 8.04
N ASP A 489 -16.96 2.72 9.36
CA ASP A 489 -17.13 3.79 10.35
C ASP A 489 -15.97 4.79 10.28
N ALA A 490 -14.73 4.31 10.13
CA ALA A 490 -13.56 5.17 9.95
C ALA A 490 -13.60 5.95 8.62
N LEU A 491 -14.00 5.30 7.51
CA LEU A 491 -14.19 5.96 6.23
C LEU A 491 -15.28 7.04 6.29
N ALA A 492 -16.38 6.78 7.00
CA ALA A 492 -17.45 7.74 7.22
C ALA A 492 -17.00 8.92 8.10
N LYS A 493 -16.21 8.65 9.15
CA LYS A 493 -15.67 9.67 10.04
C LYS A 493 -14.70 10.62 9.31
N GLU A 494 -13.87 10.11 8.41
CA GLU A 494 -12.94 10.93 7.61
C GLU A 494 -13.52 11.33 6.24
N GLY A 495 -14.78 10.99 5.97
CA GLY A 495 -15.49 11.23 4.72
C GLY A 495 -16.83 11.94 4.93
N LEU A 496 -17.79 11.62 4.07
CA LEU A 496 -19.16 12.12 4.07
C LEU A 496 -20.15 10.95 4.12
N ARG A 497 -21.28 11.17 4.78
CA ARG A 497 -22.42 10.24 4.80
C ARG A 497 -23.64 10.88 4.17
N PHE A 498 -24.25 10.22 3.18
CA PHE A 498 -25.49 10.68 2.58
C PHE A 498 -26.68 10.10 3.34
N THR A 499 -27.59 10.96 3.79
CA THR A 499 -28.80 10.48 4.48
C THR A 499 -29.88 10.06 3.49
N GLN A 500 -29.82 10.53 2.24
CA GLN A 500 -30.84 10.32 1.20
C GLN A 500 -30.21 9.85 -0.12
N PHE A 501 -29.61 8.66 -0.12
CA PHE A 501 -29.14 8.00 -1.34
C PHE A 501 -30.06 6.84 -1.71
N TYR A 502 -30.35 6.67 -3.01
CA TYR A 502 -31.39 5.78 -3.50
C TYR A 502 -30.91 4.75 -4.52
N ASN A 503 -31.39 3.52 -4.35
CA ASN A 503 -31.24 2.40 -5.28
C ASN A 503 -32.56 2.08 -6.01
N THR A 504 -32.66 0.95 -6.71
CA THR A 504 -33.85 0.55 -7.50
C THR A 504 -34.62 -0.65 -6.93
N ALA A 505 -34.56 -0.89 -5.62
CA ALA A 505 -35.28 -1.93 -4.86
C ALA A 505 -34.91 -3.40 -5.16
N ARG A 506 -34.04 -3.67 -6.15
CA ARG A 506 -33.61 -5.02 -6.53
C ARG A 506 -32.21 -5.02 -7.14
N CYS A 507 -31.44 -6.07 -6.87
CA CYS A 507 -30.02 -6.18 -7.20
C CYS A 507 -29.68 -6.00 -8.70
N CYS A 508 -30.29 -6.74 -9.62
CA CYS A 508 -29.98 -6.64 -11.06
C CYS A 508 -30.36 -5.27 -11.67
N PRO A 509 -31.59 -4.74 -11.46
CA PRO A 509 -31.93 -3.37 -11.82
C PRO A 509 -30.97 -2.31 -11.23
N THR A 510 -30.56 -2.46 -9.97
CA THR A 510 -29.64 -1.52 -9.33
C THR A 510 -28.28 -1.56 -10.01
N ARG A 511 -27.72 -2.74 -10.22
CA ARG A 511 -26.40 -2.91 -10.86
C ARG A 511 -26.43 -2.36 -12.29
N ALA A 512 -27.52 -2.57 -13.02
CA ALA A 512 -27.71 -1.99 -14.35
C ALA A 512 -27.74 -0.46 -14.31
N SER A 513 -28.48 0.13 -13.36
CA SER A 513 -28.58 1.58 -13.20
C SER A 513 -27.24 2.19 -12.79
N LEU A 514 -26.57 1.59 -11.81
CA LEU A 514 -25.24 1.98 -11.35
C LEU A 514 -24.23 1.99 -12.51
N LEU A 515 -24.12 0.86 -13.21
CA LEU A 515 -23.09 0.68 -14.22
C LEU A 515 -23.34 1.57 -15.42
N SER A 516 -24.58 1.94 -15.75
CA SER A 516 -24.91 2.69 -16.97
C SER A 516 -25.18 4.18 -16.78
N GLY A 517 -25.52 4.62 -15.57
CA GLY A 517 -26.00 5.98 -15.33
C GLY A 517 -27.44 6.23 -15.82
N LEU A 518 -28.18 5.17 -16.13
CA LEU A 518 -29.55 5.22 -16.66
C LEU A 518 -30.54 4.56 -15.69
N TYR A 519 -31.83 4.76 -15.89
CA TYR A 519 -32.83 3.93 -15.22
C TYR A 519 -32.78 2.48 -15.75
N PRO A 520 -33.09 1.47 -14.92
CA PRO A 520 -32.87 0.06 -15.26
C PRO A 520 -33.55 -0.36 -16.57
N HIS A 521 -34.76 0.14 -16.83
CA HIS A 521 -35.51 -0.08 -18.06
C HIS A 521 -34.79 0.44 -19.30
N GLN A 522 -34.22 1.64 -19.26
CA GLN A 522 -33.44 2.19 -20.37
C GLN A 522 -32.18 1.36 -20.66
N ALA A 523 -31.64 0.70 -19.63
CA ALA A 523 -30.51 -0.22 -19.71
C ALA A 523 -30.89 -1.65 -20.11
N GLY A 524 -32.18 -1.96 -20.31
CA GLY A 524 -32.69 -3.29 -20.69
C GLY A 524 -32.99 -4.23 -19.53
N MET A 525 -32.94 -3.71 -18.30
CA MET A 525 -32.97 -4.46 -17.04
C MET A 525 -34.15 -4.06 -16.15
N GLY A 526 -35.34 -3.85 -16.73
CA GLY A 526 -36.56 -3.54 -15.97
C GLY A 526 -37.03 -4.63 -15.00
N HIS A 527 -36.58 -5.86 -15.19
CA HIS A 527 -36.81 -6.99 -14.28
C HIS A 527 -35.54 -7.83 -14.12
N MET A 528 -35.63 -9.02 -13.53
CA MET A 528 -34.45 -9.87 -13.27
C MET A 528 -33.93 -10.58 -14.53
N THR A 529 -32.63 -10.89 -14.54
CA THR A 529 -32.01 -11.82 -15.51
C THR A 529 -32.80 -13.13 -15.55
N GLY A 530 -32.97 -13.75 -16.72
CA GLY A 530 -33.75 -14.99 -16.87
C GLY A 530 -35.27 -14.82 -16.90
N HIS A 531 -35.79 -13.64 -16.56
CA HIS A 531 -37.22 -13.34 -16.48
C HIS A 531 -37.68 -12.22 -17.44
N GLY A 532 -36.82 -11.81 -18.37
CA GLY A 532 -37.21 -10.90 -19.44
C GLY A 532 -38.23 -11.55 -20.38
N SER A 533 -39.27 -10.82 -20.75
CA SER A 533 -40.21 -11.27 -21.80
C SER A 533 -39.49 -11.43 -23.15
N GLY A 534 -38.37 -10.73 -23.33
CA GLY A 534 -37.62 -10.63 -24.58
C GLY A 534 -38.40 -9.95 -25.71
N ARG A 535 -39.58 -9.39 -25.40
CA ARG A 535 -40.49 -8.75 -26.36
C ARG A 535 -40.35 -7.24 -26.41
N GLU A 536 -39.94 -6.64 -25.29
CA GLU A 536 -39.78 -5.21 -25.14
C GLU A 536 -38.34 -4.89 -24.75
N ASP A 537 -37.82 -3.83 -25.35
CA ASP A 537 -36.43 -3.39 -25.15
C ASP A 537 -36.08 -3.10 -23.67
N GLY A 538 -37.08 -2.68 -22.87
CA GLY A 538 -36.89 -2.36 -21.45
C GLY A 538 -36.72 -3.57 -20.54
N TYR A 539 -37.12 -4.76 -20.99
CA TYR A 539 -37.18 -6.00 -20.23
C TYR A 539 -36.43 -7.14 -20.94
N ALA A 540 -35.31 -6.81 -21.59
CA ALA A 540 -34.46 -7.77 -22.29
C ALA A 540 -33.84 -8.81 -21.33
N GLY A 541 -33.58 -8.43 -20.08
CA GLY A 541 -32.94 -9.28 -19.07
C GLY A 541 -31.42 -9.35 -19.21
N ASP A 542 -30.84 -8.50 -20.06
CA ASP A 542 -29.42 -8.28 -20.29
C ASP A 542 -29.14 -6.77 -20.36
N LEU A 543 -27.94 -6.36 -19.95
CA LEU A 543 -27.49 -4.98 -20.18
C LEU A 543 -27.38 -4.72 -21.69
N ASN A 544 -28.22 -3.83 -22.21
CA ASN A 544 -28.32 -3.60 -23.65
C ASN A 544 -27.09 -2.88 -24.24
N ARG A 545 -27.05 -2.76 -25.57
CA ARG A 545 -25.96 -2.11 -26.33
C ARG A 545 -26.16 -0.61 -26.55
N ARG A 546 -27.30 -0.04 -26.11
CA ARG A 546 -27.61 1.40 -26.18
C ARG A 546 -27.12 2.18 -24.95
N CYS A 547 -26.29 1.56 -24.12
CA CYS A 547 -25.63 2.18 -22.98
C CYS A 547 -24.16 1.72 -22.89
N VAL A 548 -23.36 2.53 -22.20
CA VAL A 548 -21.99 2.19 -21.80
C VAL A 548 -21.94 1.91 -20.30
N THR A 549 -21.03 1.04 -19.87
CA THR A 549 -20.70 0.89 -18.44
C THR A 549 -19.76 2.01 -17.97
N ILE A 550 -19.64 2.22 -16.65
CA ILE A 550 -18.64 3.13 -16.06
C ILE A 550 -17.25 2.76 -16.58
N ALA A 551 -16.91 1.46 -16.62
CA ALA A 551 -15.63 1.00 -17.15
C ALA A 551 -15.40 1.40 -18.62
N GLU A 552 -16.43 1.26 -19.48
CA GLU A 552 -16.38 1.68 -20.88
C GLU A 552 -16.25 3.21 -21.02
N ALA A 553 -16.96 3.98 -20.19
CA ALA A 553 -16.94 5.44 -20.22
C ALA A 553 -15.60 6.03 -19.73
N LEU A 554 -14.92 5.37 -18.78
CA LEU A 554 -13.65 5.83 -18.22
C LEU A 554 -12.43 5.43 -19.04
N ARG A 555 -12.51 4.37 -19.86
CA ARG A 555 -11.38 3.86 -20.65
C ARG A 555 -10.73 4.93 -21.56
N PRO A 556 -11.48 5.77 -22.31
CA PRO A 556 -10.88 6.85 -23.11
C PRO A 556 -10.08 7.87 -22.29
N ALA A 557 -10.38 8.01 -21.00
CA ALA A 557 -9.67 8.88 -20.07
C ALA A 557 -8.40 8.25 -19.45
N GLY A 558 -7.98 7.07 -19.94
CA GLY A 558 -6.74 6.41 -19.53
C GLY A 558 -6.87 5.47 -18.32
N TYR A 559 -8.11 5.17 -17.88
CA TYR A 559 -8.34 4.29 -16.74
C TYR A 559 -8.13 2.82 -17.10
N ARG A 560 -7.43 2.10 -16.21
CA ARG A 560 -7.54 0.64 -16.12
C ARG A 560 -8.76 0.26 -15.30
N THR A 561 -9.38 -0.87 -15.61
CA THR A 561 -10.68 -1.21 -15.02
C THR A 561 -10.72 -2.64 -14.51
N TYR A 562 -11.18 -2.82 -13.27
CA TYR A 562 -11.15 -4.10 -12.57
C TYR A 562 -12.48 -4.38 -11.89
N LEU A 563 -12.93 -5.63 -11.91
CA LEU A 563 -14.10 -6.08 -11.17
C LEU A 563 -13.77 -7.28 -10.30
N SER A 564 -14.06 -7.19 -9.00
CA SER A 564 -14.02 -8.32 -8.08
C SER A 564 -15.40 -8.52 -7.45
N GLY A 565 -16.06 -9.64 -7.72
CA GLY A 565 -17.35 -10.03 -7.14
C GLY A 565 -18.49 -10.22 -8.13
N LYS A 566 -19.73 -9.92 -7.69
CA LYS A 566 -20.98 -10.25 -8.39
C LYS A 566 -21.29 -9.30 -9.55
N TRP A 567 -21.53 -9.87 -10.73
CA TRP A 567 -21.94 -9.14 -11.95
C TRP A 567 -23.46 -8.94 -12.04
N HIS A 568 -24.22 -10.03 -12.20
CA HIS A 568 -25.70 -10.09 -12.19
C HIS A 568 -26.44 -9.16 -13.16
N VAL A 569 -25.87 -8.89 -14.34
CA VAL A 569 -26.54 -8.15 -15.44
C VAL A 569 -26.39 -8.85 -16.80
N ALA A 570 -26.23 -10.18 -16.76
CA ALA A 570 -26.11 -11.05 -17.92
C ALA A 570 -27.09 -12.25 -17.83
N ASN A 571 -27.84 -12.51 -18.90
CA ASN A 571 -28.81 -13.60 -19.02
C ASN A 571 -28.16 -14.90 -19.51
N ILE A 572 -27.22 -14.78 -20.45
CA ILE A 572 -26.49 -15.93 -21.01
C ILE A 572 -25.29 -16.22 -20.11
N ILE A 573 -25.42 -17.27 -19.30
CA ILE A 573 -24.40 -17.65 -18.31
C ILE A 573 -23.73 -18.99 -18.61
N ALA A 574 -24.21 -19.76 -19.58
CA ALA A 574 -23.64 -21.07 -19.90
C ALA A 574 -22.13 -20.97 -20.23
N PRO A 575 -21.28 -21.93 -19.78
CA PRO A 575 -19.83 -21.87 -20.02
C PRO A 575 -19.45 -21.73 -21.49
N THR A 576 -20.19 -22.39 -22.38
CA THR A 576 -20.00 -22.37 -23.84
C THR A 576 -20.81 -21.28 -24.56
N GLY A 577 -21.64 -20.52 -23.85
CA GLY A 577 -22.49 -19.50 -24.43
C GLY A 577 -21.74 -18.21 -24.79
N PRO A 578 -22.36 -17.33 -25.62
CA PRO A 578 -21.88 -15.98 -25.87
C PRO A 578 -21.63 -15.18 -24.59
N LYS A 579 -20.56 -14.39 -24.55
CA LYS A 579 -20.11 -13.60 -23.37
C LYS A 579 -20.22 -12.10 -23.59
N ASP A 580 -21.03 -11.69 -24.57
CA ASP A 580 -21.19 -10.31 -25.02
C ASP A 580 -21.54 -9.30 -23.91
N THR A 581 -22.24 -9.77 -22.87
CA THR A 581 -22.68 -8.97 -21.72
C THR A 581 -21.87 -9.26 -20.45
N TRP A 582 -20.78 -10.03 -20.54
CA TRP A 582 -19.90 -10.33 -19.40
C TRP A 582 -18.91 -9.18 -19.11
N PRO A 583 -18.31 -9.12 -17.90
CA PRO A 583 -17.48 -7.98 -17.49
C PRO A 583 -16.39 -7.58 -18.49
N LEU A 584 -15.62 -8.53 -19.03
CA LEU A 584 -14.52 -8.20 -19.95
C LEU A 584 -15.02 -7.58 -21.26
N GLN A 585 -16.18 -8.02 -21.75
CA GLN A 585 -16.82 -7.48 -22.95
C GLN A 585 -17.53 -6.15 -22.67
N ARG A 586 -17.68 -5.79 -21.39
CA ARG A 586 -18.35 -4.58 -20.90
C ARG A 586 -17.38 -3.63 -20.19
N GLY A 587 -16.15 -3.59 -20.69
CA GLY A 587 -15.15 -2.56 -20.40
C GLY A 587 -14.10 -2.94 -19.37
N PHE A 588 -14.28 -4.01 -18.58
CA PHE A 588 -13.32 -4.40 -17.55
C PHE A 588 -12.10 -5.09 -18.15
N ASP A 589 -10.91 -4.73 -17.69
CA ASP A 589 -9.65 -5.35 -18.12
C ASP A 589 -9.37 -6.67 -17.40
N ARG A 590 -9.81 -6.79 -16.14
CA ARG A 590 -9.75 -8.03 -15.35
C ARG A 590 -11.03 -8.24 -14.56
N PHE A 591 -11.37 -9.51 -14.35
CA PHE A 591 -12.55 -9.91 -13.61
C PHE A 591 -12.25 -11.15 -12.77
N TYR A 592 -12.70 -11.13 -11.51
CA TYR A 592 -12.85 -12.31 -10.67
C TYR A 592 -14.24 -12.27 -10.02
N GLY A 593 -15.02 -13.34 -10.08
CA GLY A 593 -16.29 -13.43 -9.36
C GLY A 593 -17.40 -14.14 -10.12
N THR A 594 -18.66 -13.90 -9.76
CA THR A 594 -19.81 -14.64 -10.29
C THR A 594 -20.57 -13.83 -11.34
N ILE A 595 -21.08 -14.54 -12.35
CA ILE A 595 -21.97 -13.94 -13.36
C ILE A 595 -23.42 -13.89 -12.83
N THR A 596 -23.84 -14.92 -12.09
CA THR A 596 -25.18 -15.07 -11.52
C THR A 596 -25.42 -14.22 -10.27
N GLY A 597 -26.66 -14.25 -9.78
CA GLY A 597 -27.17 -13.38 -8.72
C GLY A 597 -27.01 -13.83 -7.28
N GLY A 598 -26.64 -15.07 -7.02
CA GLY A 598 -26.54 -15.62 -5.67
C GLY A 598 -26.08 -17.08 -5.69
N GLY A 599 -25.91 -17.67 -4.51
CA GLY A 599 -25.45 -19.05 -4.37
C GLY A 599 -24.61 -19.24 -3.11
N SER A 600 -24.00 -20.43 -2.98
CA SER A 600 -23.14 -20.75 -1.84
C SER A 600 -21.94 -19.79 -1.74
N PHE A 601 -21.61 -19.37 -0.51
CA PHE A 601 -20.40 -18.59 -0.22
C PHE A 601 -19.16 -19.47 -0.08
N TYR A 602 -19.33 -20.79 -0.04
CA TYR A 602 -18.25 -21.77 0.04
C TYR A 602 -17.97 -22.46 -1.31
N ASP A 603 -18.96 -22.46 -2.21
CA ASP A 603 -18.85 -23.04 -3.55
C ASP A 603 -19.75 -22.30 -4.56
N PRO A 604 -19.38 -21.08 -4.97
CA PRO A 604 -20.25 -20.21 -5.76
C PRO A 604 -20.47 -20.75 -7.17
N THR A 605 -21.73 -20.81 -7.61
CA THR A 605 -22.08 -21.11 -9.01
C THR A 605 -21.65 -19.97 -9.92
N THR A 606 -21.17 -20.28 -11.13
CA THR A 606 -20.65 -19.29 -12.10
C THR A 606 -19.42 -18.50 -11.67
N LEU A 607 -18.64 -19.01 -10.70
CA LEU A 607 -17.37 -18.40 -10.35
C LEU A 607 -16.42 -18.43 -11.55
N CYS A 608 -15.89 -17.26 -11.90
CA CYS A 608 -15.06 -17.06 -13.07
C CYS A 608 -13.80 -16.26 -12.72
N ARG A 609 -12.72 -16.55 -13.44
CA ARG A 609 -11.57 -15.65 -13.62
C ARG A 609 -11.50 -15.27 -15.09
N GLY A 610 -11.66 -13.97 -15.37
CA GLY A 610 -11.94 -13.50 -16.72
C GLY A 610 -13.17 -14.20 -17.28
N ASN A 611 -13.02 -14.84 -18.45
CA ASN A 611 -14.12 -15.57 -19.10
C ASN A 611 -14.09 -17.09 -18.82
N THR A 612 -13.23 -17.55 -17.92
CA THR A 612 -13.02 -18.96 -17.61
C THR A 612 -13.72 -19.31 -16.31
N TYR A 613 -14.57 -20.33 -16.35
CA TYR A 613 -15.16 -20.94 -15.16
C TYR A 613 -14.09 -21.60 -14.29
N ILE A 614 -14.16 -21.36 -12.99
CA ILE A 614 -13.26 -21.92 -11.98
C ILE A 614 -14.08 -22.42 -10.78
N THR A 615 -13.44 -23.18 -9.91
CA THR A 615 -13.94 -23.66 -8.63
C THR A 615 -13.08 -23.09 -7.51
N PRO A 616 -13.51 -23.20 -6.24
CA PRO A 616 -12.65 -22.92 -5.09
C PRO A 616 -11.30 -23.65 -5.08
N ASP A 617 -11.20 -24.78 -5.78
CA ASP A 617 -10.03 -25.67 -5.77
C ASP A 617 -9.13 -25.56 -6.99
N ASN A 618 -9.67 -25.17 -8.15
CA ASN A 618 -8.94 -25.20 -9.41
C ASN A 618 -8.42 -23.84 -9.86
N ASP A 619 -8.70 -22.76 -9.14
CA ASP A 619 -8.18 -21.43 -9.48
C ASP A 619 -6.64 -21.43 -9.37
N PRO A 620 -5.91 -21.16 -10.47
CA PRO A 620 -4.45 -21.13 -10.44
C PRO A 620 -3.88 -19.91 -9.70
N GLU A 621 -4.64 -18.82 -9.58
CA GLU A 621 -4.16 -17.56 -8.99
C GLU A 621 -4.60 -17.36 -7.53
N TYR A 622 -5.56 -18.15 -7.03
CA TYR A 622 -6.07 -18.00 -5.67
C TYR A 622 -6.40 -19.35 -5.02
N ARG A 623 -5.56 -19.76 -4.06
CA ARG A 623 -5.68 -21.04 -3.34
C ARG A 623 -5.59 -20.84 -1.84
N PRO A 624 -6.65 -20.34 -1.19
CA PRO A 624 -6.67 -20.14 0.24
C PRO A 624 -6.67 -21.50 0.95
N THR A 625 -6.24 -21.53 2.21
CA THR A 625 -6.37 -22.73 3.07
C THR A 625 -7.83 -23.10 3.33
N ARG A 626 -8.71 -22.10 3.36
CA ARG A 626 -10.16 -22.24 3.44
C ARG A 626 -10.82 -21.21 2.54
N PHE A 627 -11.61 -21.66 1.57
CA PHE A 627 -12.33 -20.75 0.69
C PHE A 627 -13.56 -20.17 1.41
N TYR A 628 -13.73 -18.85 1.31
CA TYR A 628 -14.96 -18.14 1.64
C TYR A 628 -15.09 -16.94 0.71
N TYR A 629 -16.24 -16.81 0.03
CA TYR A 629 -16.34 -15.95 -1.14
C TYR A 629 -16.18 -14.46 -0.80
N THR A 630 -16.65 -13.99 0.35
CA THR A 630 -16.44 -12.62 0.83
C THR A 630 -14.94 -12.28 0.97
N ASP A 631 -14.14 -13.23 1.45
CA ASP A 631 -12.68 -13.05 1.52
C ASP A 631 -12.06 -13.08 0.12
N ALA A 632 -12.48 -14.03 -0.71
CA ALA A 632 -11.98 -14.17 -2.08
C ALA A 632 -12.21 -12.90 -2.92
N ILE A 633 -13.35 -12.22 -2.76
CA ILE A 633 -13.64 -10.93 -3.40
C ILE A 633 -12.62 -9.87 -2.96
N SER A 634 -12.39 -9.77 -1.65
CA SER A 634 -11.46 -8.78 -1.08
C SER A 634 -10.02 -9.04 -1.51
N ASP A 635 -9.59 -10.30 -1.44
CA ASP A 635 -8.22 -10.71 -1.73
C ASP A 635 -7.90 -10.53 -3.22
N ASN A 636 -8.84 -10.84 -4.13
CA ASN A 636 -8.65 -10.58 -5.56
C ASN A 636 -8.67 -9.07 -5.90
N ALA A 637 -9.47 -8.27 -5.20
CA ALA A 637 -9.41 -6.80 -5.33
C ALA A 637 -8.03 -6.27 -4.92
N ILE A 638 -7.46 -6.77 -3.83
CA ILE A 638 -6.10 -6.45 -3.37
C ILE A 638 -5.05 -6.89 -4.40
N THR A 639 -5.18 -8.09 -4.96
CA THR A 639 -4.31 -8.57 -6.05
C THR A 639 -4.36 -7.63 -7.26
N PHE A 640 -5.54 -7.17 -7.67
CA PHE A 640 -5.66 -6.21 -8.77
C PHE A 640 -4.97 -4.87 -8.47
N ILE A 641 -5.09 -4.35 -7.24
CA ILE A 641 -4.38 -3.13 -6.82
C ILE A 641 -2.85 -3.34 -6.85
N ARG A 642 -2.37 -4.49 -6.35
CA ARG A 642 -0.93 -4.83 -6.35
C ARG A 642 -0.36 -4.94 -7.75
N ASP A 643 -1.07 -5.67 -8.61
CA ASP A 643 -0.66 -5.87 -10.00
C ASP A 643 -0.71 -4.54 -10.76
N HIS A 644 -1.72 -3.70 -10.52
CA HIS A 644 -1.79 -2.35 -11.09
C HIS A 644 -0.59 -1.49 -10.64
N ALA A 645 -0.26 -1.50 -9.35
CA ALA A 645 0.89 -0.76 -8.83
C ALA A 645 2.22 -1.26 -9.41
N ARG A 646 2.31 -2.55 -9.76
CA ARG A 646 3.50 -3.14 -10.41
C ARG A 646 3.58 -2.78 -11.89
N ASP A 647 2.48 -2.94 -12.63
CA ASP A 647 2.49 -2.97 -14.09
C ASP A 647 2.01 -1.66 -14.73
N HIS A 648 1.24 -0.84 -13.99
CA HIS A 648 0.50 0.32 -14.51
C HIS A 648 0.51 1.52 -13.55
N SER A 649 1.56 1.66 -12.72
CA SER A 649 1.64 2.62 -11.60
C SER A 649 1.38 4.10 -11.96
N ALA A 650 1.54 4.50 -13.23
CA ALA A 650 1.30 5.86 -13.70
C ALA A 650 -0.16 6.14 -14.14
N GLN A 651 -0.97 5.09 -14.34
CA GLN A 651 -2.37 5.21 -14.78
C GLN A 651 -3.32 5.24 -13.57
N PRO A 652 -4.48 5.89 -13.66
CA PRO A 652 -5.54 5.70 -12.68
C PRO A 652 -6.27 4.37 -12.92
N PHE A 653 -6.99 3.88 -11.91
CA PHE A 653 -7.88 2.74 -12.09
C PHE A 653 -9.29 2.96 -11.54
N PHE A 654 -10.24 2.25 -12.13
CA PHE A 654 -11.58 2.04 -11.61
C PHE A 654 -11.71 0.59 -11.14
N LEU A 655 -11.95 0.39 -9.85
CA LEU A 655 -12.13 -0.93 -9.24
C LEU A 655 -13.55 -1.02 -8.68
N TYR A 656 -14.34 -1.95 -9.22
CA TYR A 656 -15.65 -2.29 -8.72
C TYR A 656 -15.56 -3.54 -7.83
N VAL A 657 -15.77 -3.37 -6.53
CA VAL A 657 -15.79 -4.44 -5.52
C VAL A 657 -17.24 -4.74 -5.16
N ALA A 658 -17.78 -5.80 -5.75
CA ALA A 658 -19.20 -6.14 -5.69
C ALA A 658 -19.41 -7.35 -4.79
N TYR A 659 -19.50 -7.14 -3.48
CA TYR A 659 -19.76 -8.21 -2.53
C TYR A 659 -21.11 -8.89 -2.77
N THR A 660 -21.21 -10.15 -2.34
CA THR A 660 -22.48 -10.87 -2.16
C THR A 660 -22.95 -10.85 -0.72
N ALA A 661 -22.10 -10.46 0.22
CA ALA A 661 -22.51 -10.26 1.61
C ALA A 661 -23.49 -9.07 1.68
N ALA A 662 -24.62 -9.17 2.38
CA ALA A 662 -25.09 -10.26 3.25
C ALA A 662 -26.29 -11.04 2.66
N HIS A 663 -26.36 -11.19 1.33
CA HIS A 663 -27.39 -11.96 0.63
C HIS A 663 -27.45 -13.41 1.12
N TRP A 664 -28.62 -14.05 1.05
CA TRP A 664 -28.75 -15.48 1.38
C TRP A 664 -27.91 -16.37 0.45
N PRO A 665 -27.50 -17.57 0.89
CA PRO A 665 -27.75 -18.17 2.20
C PRO A 665 -26.95 -17.53 3.34
N MET A 666 -27.48 -17.62 4.56
CA MET A 666 -26.79 -17.22 5.79
C MET A 666 -25.56 -18.13 6.02
N HIS A 667 -24.43 -17.72 5.45
CA HIS A 667 -23.14 -18.40 5.48
C HIS A 667 -22.06 -17.51 6.07
N ALA A 668 -21.44 -17.95 7.16
CA ALA A 668 -20.27 -17.28 7.71
C ALA A 668 -19.36 -18.28 8.44
N PRO A 669 -18.04 -18.03 8.50
CA PRO A 669 -17.14 -18.84 9.31
C PRO A 669 -17.59 -18.89 10.79
N ALA A 670 -17.45 -20.05 11.42
CA ALA A 670 -17.97 -20.29 12.77
C ALA A 670 -17.36 -19.33 13.81
N GLU A 671 -16.09 -18.98 13.65
CA GLU A 671 -15.36 -18.01 14.46
C GLU A 671 -15.91 -16.58 14.34
N GLU A 672 -16.49 -16.22 13.18
CA GLU A 672 -17.12 -14.92 12.97
C GLU A 672 -18.52 -14.90 13.60
N ILE A 673 -19.30 -15.97 13.43
CA ILE A 673 -20.63 -16.13 14.07
C ILE A 673 -20.52 -16.06 15.59
N ALA A 674 -19.48 -16.67 16.16
CA ALA A 674 -19.28 -16.72 17.62
C ALA A 674 -19.21 -15.33 18.28
N LYS A 675 -18.81 -14.28 17.55
CA LYS A 675 -18.73 -12.90 18.06
C LYS A 675 -20.10 -12.32 18.42
N TYR A 676 -21.17 -12.85 17.82
CA TYR A 676 -22.53 -12.32 17.92
C TYR A 676 -23.45 -13.19 18.79
N ARG A 677 -22.92 -14.28 19.35
CA ARG A 677 -23.72 -15.27 20.11
C ARG A 677 -24.54 -14.60 21.21
N GLY A 678 -25.86 -14.79 21.15
CA GLY A 678 -26.82 -14.32 22.15
C GLY A 678 -27.18 -12.84 22.05
N LEU A 679 -26.57 -12.07 21.15
CA LEU A 679 -26.88 -10.64 20.99
C LEU A 679 -28.33 -10.41 20.54
N TYR A 680 -28.88 -11.35 19.78
CA TYR A 680 -30.19 -11.24 19.14
C TYR A 680 -31.32 -12.01 19.84
N ASP A 681 -31.06 -12.60 21.02
CA ASP A 681 -32.04 -13.43 21.76
C ASP A 681 -33.25 -12.64 22.28
N GLY A 682 -33.11 -11.32 22.41
CA GLY A 682 -34.20 -10.40 22.73
C GLY A 682 -35.18 -10.17 21.56
N GLY A 683 -34.86 -10.65 20.36
CA GLY A 683 -35.72 -10.55 19.18
C GLY A 683 -35.69 -9.21 18.47
N TYR A 684 -36.67 -9.01 17.59
CA TYR A 684 -36.70 -7.87 16.65
C TYR A 684 -36.81 -6.51 17.35
N GLY A 685 -37.70 -6.40 18.34
CA GLY A 685 -38.09 -5.14 18.96
C GLY A 685 -36.94 -4.36 19.61
N PRO A 686 -36.17 -4.98 20.54
CA PRO A 686 -35.08 -4.30 21.23
C PRO A 686 -34.01 -3.75 20.28
N ILE A 687 -33.58 -4.53 19.29
CA ILE A 687 -32.57 -4.11 18.31
C ILE A 687 -33.10 -2.97 17.44
N ARG A 688 -34.33 -3.11 16.95
CA ARG A 688 -34.99 -2.07 16.12
C ARG A 688 -35.12 -0.75 16.88
N ALA A 689 -35.51 -0.79 18.16
CA ALA A 689 -35.59 0.39 19.01
C ALA A 689 -34.21 1.04 19.26
N ALA A 690 -33.18 0.23 19.51
CA ALA A 690 -31.82 0.70 19.70
C ALA A 690 -31.27 1.40 18.45
N ARG A 691 -31.45 0.79 17.26
CA ARG A 691 -31.06 1.40 15.98
C ARG A 691 -31.81 2.70 15.72
N PHE A 692 -33.10 2.75 16.00
CA PHE A 692 -33.89 3.97 15.86
C PHE A 692 -33.40 5.10 16.76
N ALA A 693 -33.12 4.82 18.03
CA ALA A 693 -32.52 5.78 18.95
C ALA A 693 -31.16 6.27 18.45
N ARG A 694 -30.30 5.35 17.99
CA ARG A 694 -28.97 5.69 17.50
C ARG A 694 -29.00 6.53 16.22
N LEU A 695 -29.93 6.26 15.31
CA LEU A 695 -30.14 7.09 14.12
C LEU A 695 -30.49 8.55 14.46
N LYS A 696 -31.29 8.77 15.50
CA LYS A 696 -31.60 10.13 16.02
C LYS A 696 -30.36 10.79 16.61
N GLU A 697 -29.60 10.07 17.43
CA GLU A 697 -28.33 10.57 18.00
C GLU A 697 -27.31 10.97 16.94
N LEU A 698 -27.24 10.21 15.84
CA LEU A 698 -26.33 10.47 14.73
C LEU A 698 -26.82 11.59 13.79
N GLY A 699 -28.03 12.10 13.99
CA GLY A 699 -28.65 13.12 13.13
C GLY A 699 -29.03 12.61 11.72
N LEU A 700 -29.14 11.30 11.54
CA LEU A 700 -29.45 10.68 10.24
C LEU A 700 -30.95 10.74 9.91
N ILE A 701 -31.79 10.88 10.94
CA ILE A 701 -33.25 10.99 10.83
C ILE A 701 -33.77 12.10 11.72
N ASP A 702 -34.94 12.63 11.41
CA ASP A 702 -35.60 13.63 12.25
C ASP A 702 -36.12 12.98 13.55
N PRO A 703 -35.83 13.55 14.74
CA PRO A 703 -36.34 13.03 16.02
C PRO A 703 -37.87 12.96 16.13
N ALA A 704 -38.61 13.77 15.35
CA ALA A 704 -40.07 13.81 15.34
C ALA A 704 -40.70 12.65 14.55
N TRP A 705 -39.94 11.98 13.67
CA TRP A 705 -40.46 10.83 12.93
C TRP A 705 -40.85 9.69 13.88
N GLN A 706 -41.89 8.96 13.50
CA GLN A 706 -42.38 7.80 14.22
C GLN A 706 -41.84 6.51 13.59
N LEU A 707 -41.51 5.54 14.44
CA LEU A 707 -41.10 4.21 13.99
C LEU A 707 -42.35 3.44 13.53
N PRO A 708 -42.41 2.94 12.28
CA PRO A 708 -43.51 2.11 11.81
C PRO A 708 -43.70 0.85 12.67
N PRO A 709 -44.89 0.26 12.76
CA PRO A 709 -45.12 -1.00 13.48
C PRO A 709 -44.15 -2.11 13.03
N PRO A 710 -43.79 -3.05 13.92
CA PRO A 710 -42.95 -4.20 13.54
C PRO A 710 -43.65 -5.08 12.51
N ALA A 711 -42.88 -5.63 11.58
CA ALA A 711 -43.44 -6.47 10.50
C ALA A 711 -43.90 -7.86 10.98
N GLU A 712 -43.33 -8.37 12.07
CA GLU A 712 -43.62 -9.66 12.67
C GLU A 712 -43.58 -9.58 14.20
N ASP A 713 -44.33 -10.47 14.85
CA ASP A 713 -44.35 -10.62 16.30
C ASP A 713 -43.30 -11.65 16.73
N TRP A 714 -42.34 -11.24 17.56
CA TRP A 714 -41.31 -12.13 18.10
C TRP A 714 -41.91 -13.20 19.00
N ASP A 715 -43.02 -12.89 19.69
CA ASP A 715 -43.60 -13.85 20.62
C ASP A 715 -44.26 -15.05 19.90
N ALA A 716 -44.64 -14.86 18.64
CA ALA A 716 -45.15 -15.91 17.76
C ALA A 716 -44.06 -16.82 17.16
N VAL A 717 -42.77 -16.50 17.32
CA VAL A 717 -41.66 -17.30 16.77
C VAL A 717 -41.48 -18.58 17.59
N THR A 718 -41.69 -19.74 16.97
CA THR A 718 -41.60 -21.05 17.63
C THR A 718 -40.17 -21.52 17.87
N ASN A 719 -39.24 -21.24 16.94
CA ASN A 719 -37.82 -21.62 17.07
C ASN A 719 -36.93 -20.38 17.22
N ARG A 720 -37.02 -19.74 18.38
CA ARG A 720 -36.32 -18.46 18.66
C ARG A 720 -34.81 -18.55 18.52
N ALA A 721 -34.19 -19.65 18.97
CA ALA A 721 -32.74 -19.83 18.87
C ALA A 721 -32.26 -19.90 17.40
N TRP A 722 -33.04 -20.56 16.53
CA TRP A 722 -32.76 -20.59 15.09
C TRP A 722 -32.97 -19.22 14.44
N GLU A 723 -34.02 -18.50 14.83
CA GLU A 723 -34.29 -17.14 14.34
C GLU A 723 -33.19 -16.16 14.76
N SER A 724 -32.73 -16.20 16.01
CA SER A 724 -31.57 -15.44 16.49
C SER A 724 -30.32 -15.77 15.66
N ARG A 725 -30.05 -17.07 15.45
CA ARG A 725 -28.88 -17.51 14.67
C ARG A 725 -28.88 -16.94 13.25
N CYS A 726 -30.04 -16.78 12.61
CA CYS A 726 -30.10 -16.15 11.30
C CYS A 726 -29.47 -14.74 11.32
N MET A 727 -29.78 -13.94 12.34
CA MET A 727 -29.22 -12.59 12.49
C MET A 727 -27.77 -12.59 12.97
N GLU A 728 -27.35 -13.55 13.81
CA GLU A 728 -25.95 -13.73 14.19
C GLU A 728 -25.06 -13.98 12.97
N VAL A 729 -25.52 -14.83 12.06
CA VAL A 729 -24.78 -15.14 10.82
C VAL A 729 -24.79 -13.93 9.89
N TYR A 730 -25.93 -13.26 9.72
CA TYR A 730 -26.03 -12.04 8.94
C TYR A 730 -25.03 -10.97 9.42
N ALA A 731 -24.97 -10.72 10.72
CA ALA A 731 -24.03 -9.77 11.33
C ALA A 731 -22.57 -10.19 11.11
N ALA A 732 -22.27 -11.48 11.21
CA ALA A 732 -20.94 -12.03 10.91
C ALA A 732 -20.54 -11.84 9.44
N MET A 733 -21.48 -11.95 8.49
CA MET A 733 -21.23 -11.68 7.06
C MET A 733 -20.86 -10.22 6.81
N VAL A 734 -21.60 -9.29 7.44
CA VAL A 734 -21.34 -7.85 7.34
C VAL A 734 -20.01 -7.46 7.99
N ASP A 735 -19.72 -7.98 9.19
CA ASP A 735 -18.42 -7.79 9.88
C ASP A 735 -17.26 -8.30 9.01
N ARG A 736 -17.39 -9.50 8.44
CA ARG A 736 -16.34 -10.08 7.59
C ARG A 736 -16.13 -9.28 6.31
N MET A 737 -17.19 -8.72 5.72
CA MET A 737 -17.09 -7.79 4.61
C MET A 737 -16.32 -6.52 5.00
N ASP A 738 -16.66 -5.90 6.14
CA ASP A 738 -15.97 -4.71 6.64
C ASP A 738 -14.47 -4.95 6.88
N GLN A 739 -14.10 -6.11 7.43
CA GLN A 739 -12.70 -6.53 7.56
C GLN A 739 -12.00 -6.60 6.19
N GLY A 740 -12.67 -7.14 5.17
CA GLY A 740 -12.19 -7.17 3.79
C GLY A 740 -11.95 -5.78 3.20
N ILE A 741 -12.90 -4.87 3.41
CA ILE A 741 -12.80 -3.45 3.02
C ILE A 741 -11.61 -2.79 3.72
N GLY A 742 -11.39 -3.07 5.01
CA GLY A 742 -10.22 -2.61 5.76
C GLY A 742 -8.90 -3.05 5.12
N ARG A 743 -8.80 -4.30 4.64
CA ARG A 743 -7.62 -4.81 3.93
C ARG A 743 -7.40 -4.12 2.58
N ILE A 744 -8.47 -3.84 1.82
CA ILE A 744 -8.40 -3.07 0.57
C ILE A 744 -7.88 -1.65 0.84
N VAL A 745 -8.44 -0.97 1.85
CA VAL A 745 -7.98 0.37 2.27
C VAL A 745 -6.52 0.35 2.70
N ALA A 746 -6.11 -0.66 3.47
CA ALA A 746 -4.72 -0.82 3.89
C ALA A 746 -3.78 -0.98 2.70
N GLU A 747 -4.17 -1.74 1.67
CA GLU A 747 -3.39 -1.88 0.44
C GLU A 747 -3.28 -0.55 -0.32
N LEU A 748 -4.37 0.22 -0.47
CA LEU A 748 -4.31 1.56 -1.09
C LEU A 748 -3.35 2.49 -0.34
N LYS A 749 -3.35 2.44 0.99
CA LYS A 749 -2.42 3.21 1.83
C LYS A 749 -0.98 2.74 1.64
N ARG A 750 -0.76 1.41 1.60
CA ARG A 750 0.56 0.80 1.36
C ARG A 750 1.19 1.24 0.04
N GLN A 751 0.35 1.48 -0.97
CA GLN A 751 0.76 1.94 -2.30
C GLN A 751 0.81 3.47 -2.43
N ASN A 752 0.60 4.23 -1.35
CA ASN A 752 0.50 5.69 -1.35
C ASN A 752 -0.56 6.23 -2.33
N ARG A 753 -1.64 5.48 -2.56
CA ARG A 753 -2.72 5.87 -3.47
C ARG A 753 -3.96 6.41 -2.79
N PHE A 754 -4.19 5.99 -1.54
CA PHE A 754 -5.40 6.25 -0.75
C PHE A 754 -5.84 7.72 -0.73
N ASP A 755 -4.91 8.66 -0.58
CA ASP A 755 -5.25 10.09 -0.49
C ASP A 755 -5.88 10.62 -1.78
N ASN A 756 -5.49 10.07 -2.94
CA ASN A 756 -6.07 10.37 -4.25
C ASN A 756 -7.00 9.28 -4.77
N THR A 757 -7.67 8.54 -3.89
CA THR A 757 -8.71 7.57 -4.27
C THR A 757 -10.08 8.07 -3.83
N LEU A 758 -11.03 8.15 -4.76
CA LEU A 758 -12.45 8.28 -4.47
C LEU A 758 -13.01 6.91 -4.08
N LEU A 759 -13.29 6.72 -2.79
CA LEU A 759 -13.94 5.54 -2.23
C LEU A 759 -15.44 5.80 -2.07
N LEU A 760 -16.24 4.95 -2.68
CA LEU A 760 -17.71 4.95 -2.59
C LEU A 760 -18.16 3.62 -1.98
N PHE A 761 -18.89 3.65 -0.87
CA PHE A 761 -19.58 2.47 -0.35
C PHE A 761 -21.09 2.67 -0.40
N LEU A 762 -21.83 1.69 -0.92
CA LEU A 762 -23.29 1.66 -1.01
C LEU A 762 -23.83 0.23 -0.96
N GLN A 763 -25.15 0.08 -0.90
CA GLN A 763 -25.83 -1.21 -1.02
C GLN A 763 -26.80 -1.22 -2.21
N ASP A 764 -27.12 -2.41 -2.74
CA ASP A 764 -27.91 -2.52 -3.97
C ASP A 764 -29.43 -2.45 -3.80
N ASN A 765 -29.96 -2.78 -2.63
CA ASN A 765 -31.37 -2.65 -2.26
C ASN A 765 -31.53 -2.71 -0.75
N GLY A 766 -32.72 -2.42 -0.21
CA GLY A 766 -32.98 -2.63 1.22
C GLY A 766 -32.80 -4.09 1.67
N GLY A 767 -32.88 -4.31 2.98
CA GLY A 767 -32.82 -5.65 3.60
C GLY A 767 -33.82 -6.63 2.98
N CYS A 768 -33.50 -7.93 2.98
CA CYS A 768 -34.17 -8.94 2.16
C CYS A 768 -35.20 -9.81 2.93
N ALA A 769 -36.49 -9.55 2.79
CA ALA A 769 -37.51 -10.34 3.47
C ALA A 769 -37.85 -11.69 2.82
N GLU A 770 -37.08 -12.16 1.83
CA GLU A 770 -37.40 -13.37 1.08
C GLU A 770 -37.31 -14.63 1.97
N PRO A 771 -38.24 -15.59 1.84
CA PRO A 771 -38.31 -16.73 2.74
C PRO A 771 -37.43 -17.91 2.30
N MET A 772 -36.38 -17.67 1.52
CA MET A 772 -35.57 -18.72 0.91
C MET A 772 -34.99 -19.67 1.96
N GLY A 773 -35.20 -20.97 1.77
CA GLY A 773 -34.66 -22.01 2.67
C GLY A 773 -35.25 -22.06 4.08
N ARG A 774 -36.34 -21.32 4.36
CA ARG A 774 -37.01 -21.35 5.67
C ARG A 774 -37.96 -22.53 5.87
N LYS A 775 -38.29 -23.27 4.80
CA LYS A 775 -39.03 -24.54 4.86
C LYS A 775 -38.07 -25.72 4.85
N SER A 776 -38.43 -26.79 5.55
CA SER A 776 -37.67 -28.05 5.54
C SER A 776 -37.60 -28.67 4.15
N ASN A 777 -36.42 -29.21 3.79
CA ASN A 777 -36.24 -30.10 2.65
C ASN A 777 -35.84 -31.51 3.07
N ALA A 778 -36.11 -31.91 4.32
CA ALA A 778 -35.70 -33.21 4.87
C ALA A 778 -36.17 -34.41 4.02
N ASP A 779 -37.35 -34.33 3.41
CA ASP A 779 -37.86 -35.40 2.54
C ASP A 779 -37.17 -35.44 1.18
N GLU A 780 -36.82 -34.28 0.61
CA GLU A 780 -36.09 -34.21 -0.66
C GLU A 780 -34.69 -34.83 -0.51
N ILE A 781 -33.97 -34.48 0.57
CA ILE A 781 -32.59 -34.93 0.78
C ILE A 781 -32.47 -36.43 1.11
N LYS A 782 -33.51 -37.08 1.65
CA LYS A 782 -33.52 -38.54 1.93
C LYS A 782 -33.28 -39.37 0.67
N THR A 783 -33.70 -38.86 -0.48
CA THR A 783 -33.58 -39.54 -1.78
C THR A 783 -32.35 -39.10 -2.57
N MET A 784 -31.61 -38.10 -2.08
CA MET A 784 -30.42 -37.59 -2.75
C MET A 784 -29.22 -38.51 -2.54
N THR A 785 -28.60 -38.92 -3.63
CA THR A 785 -27.25 -39.51 -3.60
C THR A 785 -26.24 -38.38 -3.78
N CYS A 786 -25.41 -38.15 -2.77
CA CYS A 786 -24.35 -37.14 -2.82
C CYS A 786 -22.98 -37.83 -2.86
N GLN A 787 -22.10 -37.37 -3.75
CA GLN A 787 -20.72 -37.85 -3.87
C GLN A 787 -19.78 -36.64 -3.83
N PRO A 788 -18.57 -36.76 -3.25
CA PRO A 788 -17.59 -35.68 -3.30
C PRO A 788 -17.34 -35.22 -4.74
N MET A 789 -17.36 -33.91 -4.94
CA MET A 789 -17.16 -33.31 -6.26
C MET A 789 -15.67 -33.31 -6.61
N ALA A 790 -15.33 -33.55 -7.88
CA ALA A 790 -13.96 -33.43 -8.34
C ALA A 790 -13.45 -31.97 -8.24
N PRO A 791 -12.13 -31.72 -8.11
CA PRO A 791 -11.60 -30.35 -8.00
C PRO A 791 -12.03 -29.42 -9.14
N ASP A 792 -12.22 -29.95 -10.35
CA ASP A 792 -12.66 -29.23 -11.55
C ASP A 792 -14.17 -29.28 -11.79
N GLU A 793 -14.92 -30.01 -10.97
CA GLU A 793 -16.37 -30.13 -11.11
C GLU A 793 -17.07 -28.83 -10.65
N LEU A 794 -17.85 -28.23 -11.55
CA LEU A 794 -18.55 -26.98 -11.29
C LEU A 794 -19.82 -27.19 -10.47
N GLN A 795 -20.05 -26.31 -9.49
CA GLN A 795 -21.37 -26.15 -8.89
C GLN A 795 -22.37 -25.60 -9.91
N LYS A 796 -23.46 -26.33 -10.17
CA LYS A 796 -24.43 -26.00 -11.23
C LYS A 796 -25.70 -25.32 -10.72
N LYS A 797 -25.94 -25.37 -9.41
CA LYS A 797 -27.19 -24.92 -8.80
C LYS A 797 -26.96 -23.77 -7.84
N ILE A 798 -27.76 -22.72 -7.98
CA ILE A 798 -27.77 -21.59 -7.06
C ILE A 798 -28.62 -21.83 -5.81
N TRP A 799 -29.53 -22.81 -5.83
CA TRP A 799 -30.42 -23.18 -4.73
C TRP A 799 -30.61 -24.71 -4.61
N PRO A 800 -31.03 -25.23 -3.42
CA PRO A 800 -31.35 -26.64 -3.23
C PRO A 800 -32.47 -27.16 -4.14
N PRO A 801 -32.55 -28.48 -4.40
CA PRO A 801 -31.69 -29.55 -3.86
C PRO A 801 -30.29 -29.53 -4.47
N MET A 802 -29.26 -29.43 -3.63
CA MET A 802 -27.84 -29.35 -4.02
C MET A 802 -26.95 -30.00 -2.95
N GLN A 803 -25.67 -30.17 -3.26
CA GLN A 803 -24.67 -30.73 -2.34
C GLN A 803 -23.50 -29.77 -2.16
N THR A 804 -22.81 -29.91 -1.04
CA THR A 804 -21.48 -29.33 -0.80
C THR A 804 -20.43 -30.08 -1.62
N ARG A 805 -19.26 -29.47 -1.77
CA ARG A 805 -18.13 -30.07 -2.51
C ARG A 805 -17.62 -31.37 -1.88
N ASP A 806 -17.72 -31.52 -0.56
CA ASP A 806 -17.38 -32.74 0.16
C ASP A 806 -18.49 -33.81 0.14
N GLY A 807 -19.59 -33.58 -0.60
CA GLY A 807 -20.62 -34.59 -0.83
C GLY A 807 -21.68 -34.69 0.27
N ARG A 808 -21.93 -33.62 1.05
CA ARG A 808 -23.07 -33.55 1.98
C ARG A 808 -24.27 -32.86 1.32
N PRO A 809 -25.51 -33.32 1.57
CA PRO A 809 -26.69 -32.61 1.10
C PRO A 809 -26.81 -31.24 1.79
N VAL A 810 -27.17 -30.20 1.03
CA VAL A 810 -27.47 -28.88 1.59
C VAL A 810 -28.88 -28.87 2.17
N ARG A 811 -28.98 -28.49 3.44
CA ARG A 811 -30.19 -28.58 4.26
C ARG A 811 -30.86 -27.22 4.46
N THR A 812 -32.17 -27.24 4.63
CA THR A 812 -33.02 -26.05 4.82
C THR A 812 -34.01 -26.29 5.96
N GLY A 813 -34.63 -25.23 6.48
CA GLY A 813 -35.63 -25.31 7.53
C GLY A 813 -35.15 -25.00 8.96
N PRO A 814 -36.09 -24.84 9.90
CA PRO A 814 -35.81 -24.43 11.29
C PRO A 814 -35.06 -25.47 12.12
N GLU A 815 -35.08 -26.74 11.72
CA GLU A 815 -34.37 -27.83 12.37
C GLU A 815 -32.84 -27.84 12.10
N VAL A 816 -32.33 -26.93 11.26
CA VAL A 816 -30.91 -26.85 10.90
C VAL A 816 -30.36 -25.47 11.22
N MET A 817 -29.31 -25.39 12.05
CA MET A 817 -28.72 -24.12 12.46
C MET A 817 -27.95 -23.45 11.31
N PRO A 818 -28.32 -22.21 10.88
CA PRO A 818 -27.63 -21.49 9.82
C PRO A 818 -26.15 -21.20 10.13
N GLY A 819 -25.36 -20.98 9.07
CA GLY A 819 -23.94 -20.62 9.15
C GLY A 819 -23.03 -21.53 8.33
N PRO A 820 -23.06 -22.86 8.55
CA PRO A 820 -22.23 -23.81 7.81
C PRO A 820 -22.58 -23.91 6.32
N GLU A 821 -21.63 -24.38 5.52
CA GLU A 821 -21.76 -24.57 4.07
C GLU A 821 -22.87 -25.54 3.63
N ASP A 822 -23.26 -26.48 4.50
CA ASP A 822 -24.31 -27.47 4.24
C ASP A 822 -25.71 -27.01 4.69
N THR A 823 -25.88 -25.70 4.85
CA THR A 823 -27.16 -25.06 5.16
C THR A 823 -27.53 -24.01 4.12
N TYR A 824 -28.82 -23.75 3.94
CA TYR A 824 -29.29 -22.71 3.03
C TYR A 824 -30.54 -22.06 3.58
N VAL A 825 -30.39 -20.88 4.19
CA VAL A 825 -31.48 -20.19 4.90
C VAL A 825 -31.34 -18.68 4.67
N ALA A 826 -32.44 -17.97 4.50
CA ALA A 826 -32.52 -16.52 4.57
C ALA A 826 -33.01 -16.06 5.95
N TYR A 827 -32.54 -14.91 6.42
CA TYR A 827 -32.90 -14.34 7.72
C TYR A 827 -34.35 -13.87 7.88
N GLY A 828 -35.11 -13.76 6.78
CA GLY A 828 -36.55 -13.56 6.84
C GLY A 828 -37.02 -12.13 7.09
N ARG A 829 -38.34 -11.97 7.14
CA ARG A 829 -39.04 -10.69 7.11
C ARG A 829 -38.88 -9.88 8.40
N GLY A 830 -38.94 -10.51 9.57
CA GLY A 830 -38.74 -9.83 10.85
C GLY A 830 -37.39 -9.12 10.92
N TRP A 831 -36.29 -9.83 10.61
CA TRP A 831 -34.95 -9.24 10.58
C TRP A 831 -34.76 -8.23 9.44
N ALA A 832 -35.35 -8.45 8.26
CA ALA A 832 -35.32 -7.43 7.19
C ALA A 832 -35.96 -6.10 7.64
N ASN A 833 -37.03 -6.14 8.45
CA ASN A 833 -37.64 -4.94 9.02
C ASN A 833 -36.74 -4.24 10.06
N VAL A 834 -35.92 -5.00 10.81
CA VAL A 834 -34.89 -4.45 11.70
C VAL A 834 -33.78 -3.78 10.88
N SER A 835 -33.27 -4.45 9.84
CA SER A 835 -32.22 -3.93 8.95
C SER A 835 -32.59 -2.60 8.30
N ASN A 836 -33.85 -2.43 7.90
CA ASN A 836 -34.34 -1.23 7.23
C ASN A 836 -34.81 -0.10 8.16
N THR A 837 -34.57 -0.19 9.47
CA THR A 837 -34.94 0.87 10.43
C THR A 837 -34.51 2.26 9.94
N PRO A 838 -35.39 3.28 9.95
CA PRO A 838 -36.77 3.27 10.44
C PRO A 838 -37.81 2.98 9.35
N PHE A 839 -37.39 2.69 8.13
CA PHE A 839 -38.25 2.77 6.96
C PHE A 839 -39.19 1.58 6.81
N ARG A 840 -40.31 1.85 6.11
CA ARG A 840 -41.36 0.90 5.80
C ARG A 840 -40.97 0.03 4.59
N GLU A 841 -41.37 -1.25 4.64
CA GLU A 841 -41.00 -2.29 3.65
C GLU A 841 -39.50 -2.60 3.57
N TYR A 842 -39.09 -3.26 2.49
CA TYR A 842 -37.77 -3.88 2.28
C TYR A 842 -37.52 -4.10 0.77
N LYS A 843 -36.44 -4.80 0.39
CA LYS A 843 -36.16 -5.29 -0.99
C LYS A 843 -37.44 -5.73 -1.69
N HIS A 844 -37.56 -5.47 -2.99
CA HIS A 844 -38.72 -5.62 -3.88
C HIS A 844 -39.68 -4.40 -3.91
N TRP A 845 -39.88 -3.66 -2.82
CA TRP A 845 -40.79 -2.50 -2.81
C TRP A 845 -40.04 -1.18 -3.07
N VAL A 846 -40.69 -0.21 -3.72
CA VAL A 846 -40.12 1.14 -3.97
C VAL A 846 -40.44 2.16 -2.86
N HIS A 847 -40.88 1.66 -1.70
CA HIS A 847 -40.99 2.42 -0.45
C HIS A 847 -39.58 2.64 0.12
N GLU A 848 -39.41 3.59 1.04
CA GLU A 848 -38.09 3.95 1.58
C GLU A 848 -37.30 2.75 2.09
N GLY A 849 -37.94 1.75 2.69
CA GLY A 849 -37.24 0.57 3.20
C GLY A 849 -36.66 -0.33 2.11
N GLY A 850 -37.15 -0.24 0.86
CA GLY A 850 -36.56 -0.95 -0.26
C GLY A 850 -35.56 -0.14 -1.08
N ILE A 851 -35.69 1.19 -1.12
CA ILE A 851 -34.87 2.06 -1.98
C ILE A 851 -33.85 2.93 -1.26
N ALA A 852 -34.03 3.23 0.03
CA ALA A 852 -33.06 4.03 0.78
C ALA A 852 -31.82 3.18 1.10
N THR A 853 -30.64 3.74 0.83
CA THR A 853 -29.36 3.08 1.11
C THR A 853 -28.36 4.06 1.71
N PRO A 854 -27.46 3.61 2.59
CA PRO A 854 -26.25 4.33 2.93
C PRO A 854 -25.46 4.66 1.66
N LEU A 855 -24.86 5.85 1.64
CA LEU A 855 -23.72 6.13 0.78
C LEU A 855 -22.64 6.80 1.63
N ILE A 856 -21.46 6.18 1.66
CA ILE A 856 -20.25 6.73 2.27
C ILE A 856 -19.34 7.17 1.13
N VAL A 857 -18.89 8.42 1.18
CA VAL A 857 -17.93 8.97 0.22
C VAL A 857 -16.69 9.42 0.96
N HIS A 858 -15.53 8.88 0.58
CA HIS A 858 -14.25 9.21 1.20
C HIS A 858 -13.21 9.51 0.11
N TRP A 859 -12.63 10.72 0.15
CA TRP A 859 -11.62 11.16 -0.81
C TRP A 859 -10.76 12.29 -0.20
N PRO A 860 -9.63 11.98 0.47
CA PRO A 860 -8.90 12.98 1.27
C PRO A 860 -8.41 14.19 0.49
N ARG A 861 -8.04 14.01 -0.79
CA ARG A 861 -7.63 15.11 -1.68
C ARG A 861 -8.79 15.88 -2.30
N GLY A 862 -9.95 15.24 -2.50
CA GLY A 862 -11.11 15.88 -3.15
C GLY A 862 -12.19 16.37 -2.20
N ILE A 863 -12.12 16.04 -0.91
CA ILE A 863 -13.02 16.52 0.14
C ILE A 863 -12.20 17.33 1.14
N ALA A 864 -12.56 18.61 1.30
CA ALA A 864 -11.91 19.49 2.26
C ALA A 864 -12.00 18.91 3.69
N SER A 865 -10.93 19.05 4.49
CA SER A 865 -10.90 18.56 5.87
C SER A 865 -12.03 19.13 6.75
N SER A 866 -12.48 20.36 6.47
CA SER A 866 -13.63 21.00 7.13
C SER A 866 -14.96 20.30 6.91
N ARG A 867 -15.06 19.45 5.89
CA ARG A 867 -16.27 18.69 5.51
C ARG A 867 -16.31 17.28 6.07
N ARG A 868 -15.23 16.80 6.69
CA ARG A 868 -15.16 15.44 7.23
C ARG A 868 -16.24 15.21 8.30
N ASN A 869 -16.76 13.99 8.35
CA ASN A 869 -17.83 13.55 9.23
C ASN A 869 -19.18 14.28 9.04
N GLN A 870 -19.34 15.11 8.00
CA GLN A 870 -20.60 15.80 7.75
C GLN A 870 -21.62 14.91 7.04
N LEU A 871 -22.89 15.23 7.28
CA LEU A 871 -24.02 14.62 6.60
C LEU A 871 -24.37 15.40 5.33
N VAL A 872 -24.60 14.68 4.24
CA VAL A 872 -25.17 15.23 3.01
C VAL A 872 -26.64 14.83 2.96
N THR A 873 -27.52 15.82 3.11
CA THR A 873 -28.97 15.61 3.19
C THR A 873 -29.68 15.72 1.85
N GLN A 874 -28.97 16.05 0.78
CA GLN A 874 -29.54 16.23 -0.55
C GLN A 874 -29.85 14.88 -1.22
N PRO A 875 -31.01 14.71 -1.89
CA PRO A 875 -31.36 13.46 -2.57
C PRO A 875 -30.43 13.13 -3.74
N ALA A 876 -29.85 11.92 -3.70
CA ALA A 876 -28.97 11.38 -4.73
C ALA A 876 -29.39 9.94 -5.10
N HIS A 877 -29.08 9.50 -6.32
CA HIS A 877 -29.49 8.21 -6.87
C HIS A 877 -28.34 7.53 -7.63
N LEU A 878 -28.40 6.22 -7.85
CA LEU A 878 -27.35 5.44 -8.55
C LEU A 878 -26.93 6.02 -9.90
N VAL A 879 -27.89 6.58 -10.65
CA VAL A 879 -27.64 7.26 -11.94
C VAL A 879 -26.62 8.39 -11.84
N ASP A 880 -26.53 9.03 -10.67
CA ASP A 880 -25.59 10.13 -10.40
C ASP A 880 -24.14 9.63 -10.25
N LEU A 881 -23.93 8.35 -9.91
CA LEU A 881 -22.58 7.82 -9.70
C LEU A 881 -21.80 7.69 -11.01
N MET A 882 -22.45 7.32 -12.12
CA MET A 882 -21.83 7.39 -13.45
C MET A 882 -21.40 8.82 -13.79
N ALA A 883 -22.30 9.79 -13.65
CA ALA A 883 -22.01 11.20 -13.93
C ALA A 883 -20.87 11.73 -13.05
N THR A 884 -20.83 11.32 -11.78
CA THR A 884 -19.76 11.65 -10.84
C THR A 884 -18.43 11.04 -11.27
N CYS A 885 -18.40 9.75 -11.62
CA CYS A 885 -17.19 9.08 -12.09
C CYS A 885 -16.63 9.75 -13.35
N VAL A 886 -17.49 10.10 -14.32
CA VAL A 886 -17.09 10.81 -15.54
C VAL A 886 -16.49 12.18 -15.23
N ASP A 887 -17.14 12.97 -14.36
CA ASP A 887 -16.67 14.30 -13.93
C ASP A 887 -15.31 14.23 -13.22
N VAL A 888 -15.18 13.40 -12.18
CA VAL A 888 -13.92 13.34 -11.41
C VAL A 888 -12.76 12.76 -12.21
N ALA A 889 -13.05 11.87 -13.16
CA ALA A 889 -12.06 11.34 -14.08
C ALA A 889 -11.68 12.32 -15.20
N GLY A 890 -12.43 13.42 -15.39
CA GLY A 890 -12.28 14.27 -16.57
C GLY A 890 -12.56 13.52 -17.88
N ALA A 891 -13.40 12.48 -17.83
CA ALA A 891 -13.79 11.71 -19.00
C ALA A 891 -14.89 12.44 -19.79
N VAL A 892 -15.02 12.10 -21.07
CA VAL A 892 -16.13 12.57 -21.90
C VAL A 892 -17.11 11.41 -22.07
N TYR A 893 -18.35 11.59 -21.63
CA TYR A 893 -19.38 10.59 -21.86
C TYR A 893 -19.66 10.50 -23.38
N PRO A 894 -19.59 9.29 -23.99
CA PRO A 894 -19.72 9.16 -25.43
C PRO A 894 -21.16 9.44 -25.90
N ALA A 895 -21.31 10.06 -27.08
CA ALA A 895 -22.61 10.18 -27.73
C ALA A 895 -23.02 8.92 -28.50
N GLU A 896 -22.02 8.13 -28.92
CA GLU A 896 -22.17 6.92 -29.74
C GLU A 896 -21.17 5.85 -29.30
N LYS A 897 -21.52 4.59 -29.53
CA LYS A 897 -20.67 3.43 -29.30
C LYS A 897 -20.84 2.45 -30.47
N ASP A 898 -19.72 2.00 -31.04
CA ASP A 898 -19.72 1.07 -32.18
C ASP A 898 -20.62 1.54 -33.36
N GLY A 899 -20.63 2.86 -33.62
CA GLY A 899 -21.47 3.48 -34.65
C GLY A 899 -22.96 3.58 -34.32
N GLN A 900 -23.37 3.26 -33.09
CA GLN A 900 -24.75 3.38 -32.62
C GLN A 900 -24.89 4.49 -31.59
N LYS A 901 -25.92 5.33 -31.74
CA LYS A 901 -26.28 6.33 -30.74
C LYS A 901 -26.68 5.68 -29.42
N ILE A 902 -26.08 6.14 -28.33
CA ILE A 902 -26.41 5.67 -26.98
C ILE A 902 -27.31 6.66 -26.24
N GLN A 903 -27.93 6.20 -25.16
CA GLN A 903 -28.75 7.05 -24.32
C GLN A 903 -27.88 8.07 -23.56
N PRO A 904 -28.30 9.35 -23.46
CA PRO A 904 -27.66 10.32 -22.58
C PRO A 904 -27.80 9.95 -21.10
N LEU A 905 -26.89 10.45 -20.27
CA LEU A 905 -26.95 10.30 -18.81
C LEU A 905 -28.26 10.85 -18.23
N GLU A 906 -28.86 10.12 -17.28
CA GLU A 906 -29.98 10.62 -16.48
C GLU A 906 -29.53 11.35 -15.21
N GLY A 907 -28.36 10.97 -14.68
CA GLY A 907 -27.83 11.50 -13.43
C GLY A 907 -27.07 12.82 -13.55
N VAL A 908 -26.86 13.44 -12.40
CA VAL A 908 -26.03 14.64 -12.23
C VAL A 908 -24.81 14.31 -11.38
N SER A 909 -23.67 14.97 -11.60
CA SER A 909 -22.49 14.75 -10.76
C SER A 909 -22.75 15.14 -9.30
N LEU A 910 -22.31 14.30 -8.36
CA LEU A 910 -22.37 14.55 -6.92
C LEU A 910 -21.25 15.46 -6.42
N ARG A 911 -20.28 15.81 -7.27
CA ARG A 911 -19.13 16.65 -6.91
C ARG A 911 -19.51 17.95 -6.19
N PRO A 912 -20.54 18.71 -6.60
CA PRO A 912 -20.97 19.90 -5.87
C PRO A 912 -21.35 19.61 -4.41
N ALA A 913 -22.02 18.49 -4.13
CA ALA A 913 -22.38 18.11 -2.75
C ALA A 913 -21.15 17.76 -1.89
N LEU A 914 -20.07 17.25 -2.51
CA LEU A 914 -18.78 17.03 -1.84
C LEU A 914 -18.14 18.35 -1.37
N ASP A 915 -18.50 19.48 -1.98
CA ASP A 915 -18.14 20.85 -1.57
C ASP A 915 -19.23 21.56 -0.74
N GLY A 916 -20.39 20.93 -0.56
CA GLY A 916 -21.48 21.46 0.29
C GLY A 916 -22.39 22.39 -0.49
N LYS A 917 -22.23 22.38 -1.82
CA LYS A 917 -23.02 23.14 -2.78
C LYS A 917 -24.27 22.33 -3.15
N PRO A 918 -25.34 23.00 -3.61
CA PRO A 918 -26.56 22.33 -4.03
C PRO A 918 -26.35 21.44 -5.27
N LEU A 919 -27.05 20.31 -5.32
CA LEU A 919 -27.23 19.49 -6.50
C LEU A 919 -28.42 20.05 -7.30
N HIS A 920 -28.14 20.58 -8.49
CA HIS A 920 -29.18 21.08 -9.39
C HIS A 920 -29.74 19.93 -10.22
N ARG A 921 -30.95 19.48 -9.89
CA ARG A 921 -31.66 18.43 -10.65
C ARG A 921 -32.85 19.05 -11.37
N ALA A 922 -32.91 18.87 -12.70
CA ALA A 922 -34.00 19.38 -13.52
C ALA A 922 -35.20 18.40 -13.59
N GLN A 923 -34.99 17.13 -13.27
CA GLN A 923 -35.98 16.06 -13.39
C GLN A 923 -36.19 15.36 -12.04
N PRO A 924 -37.41 14.88 -11.76
CA PRO A 924 -37.69 14.13 -10.54
C PRO A 924 -37.01 12.76 -10.59
N LEU A 925 -36.77 12.17 -9.43
CA LEU A 925 -36.34 10.77 -9.34
C LEU A 925 -37.56 9.86 -9.46
N CYS A 926 -37.47 8.81 -10.27
CA CYS A 926 -38.59 7.90 -10.49
C CYS A 926 -38.14 6.43 -10.37
N TRP A 927 -39.08 5.58 -9.99
CA TRP A 927 -38.87 4.15 -9.80
C TRP A 927 -40.03 3.35 -10.38
N GLU A 928 -39.67 2.19 -10.92
CA GLU A 928 -40.59 1.08 -11.12
C GLU A 928 -39.83 -0.22 -10.88
N HIS A 929 -40.45 -1.13 -10.14
CA HIS A 929 -40.03 -2.53 -10.09
C HIS A 929 -41.23 -3.41 -9.76
N GLU A 930 -41.50 -4.41 -10.61
CA GLU A 930 -42.58 -5.37 -10.44
C GLU A 930 -43.99 -4.73 -10.26
N SER A 931 -44.23 -3.62 -10.95
CA SER A 931 -45.42 -2.75 -10.90
C SER A 931 -45.55 -1.90 -9.64
N ASN A 932 -44.61 -2.02 -8.69
CA ASN A 932 -44.45 -1.03 -7.64
C ASN A 932 -43.83 0.22 -8.27
N ARG A 933 -44.39 1.39 -7.98
CA ARG A 933 -44.06 2.64 -8.69
C ARG A 933 -43.90 3.80 -7.73
N ALA A 934 -42.93 4.68 -8.00
CA ALA A 934 -42.73 5.88 -7.22
C ALA A 934 -42.14 7.05 -8.04
N ILE A 935 -42.43 8.27 -7.61
CA ILE A 935 -41.80 9.51 -8.08
C ILE A 935 -41.51 10.39 -6.87
N ARG A 936 -40.33 11.01 -6.86
CA ARG A 936 -39.91 12.00 -5.88
C ARG A 936 -39.54 13.30 -6.55
N ASP A 937 -40.23 14.37 -6.16
CA ASP A 937 -39.91 15.74 -6.55
C ASP A 937 -39.87 16.68 -5.33
N GLY A 938 -38.68 17.21 -5.05
CA GLY A 938 -38.41 17.96 -3.82
C GLY A 938 -38.74 17.16 -2.57
N GLN A 939 -39.63 17.71 -1.74
CA GLN A 939 -40.13 17.07 -0.52
C GLN A 939 -41.21 16.01 -0.78
N TRP A 940 -41.89 16.06 -1.93
CA TRP A 940 -43.02 15.18 -2.21
C TRP A 940 -42.57 13.85 -2.78
N LYS A 941 -43.14 12.76 -2.27
CA LYS A 941 -43.04 11.42 -2.85
C LYS A 941 -44.43 10.85 -3.07
N LEU A 942 -44.68 10.39 -4.30
CA LEU A 942 -45.84 9.59 -4.63
C LEU A 942 -45.37 8.14 -4.78
N VAL A 943 -46.05 7.18 -4.15
CA VAL A 943 -45.66 5.77 -4.16
C VAL A 943 -46.89 4.86 -4.19
N ALA A 944 -46.79 3.70 -4.83
CA ALA A 944 -47.84 2.69 -4.82
C ALA A 944 -47.24 1.28 -4.95
N LYS A 945 -47.86 0.33 -4.24
CA LYS A 945 -47.65 -1.10 -4.52
C LYS A 945 -48.31 -1.49 -5.84
N ALA A 946 -47.86 -2.62 -6.41
CA ALA A 946 -48.47 -3.21 -7.58
C ALA A 946 -50.00 -3.34 -7.41
N GLY A 947 -50.76 -2.76 -8.36
CA GLY A 947 -52.23 -2.81 -8.36
C GLY A 947 -52.94 -2.01 -7.26
N GLN A 948 -52.20 -1.28 -6.41
CA GLN A 948 -52.78 -0.44 -5.36
C GLN A 948 -52.89 1.04 -5.79
N PRO A 949 -53.77 1.84 -5.13
CA PRO A 949 -53.83 3.29 -5.30
C PRO A 949 -52.51 3.99 -4.97
N TRP A 950 -52.39 5.24 -5.40
CA TRP A 950 -51.25 6.10 -5.04
C TRP A 950 -51.38 6.63 -3.61
N GLU A 951 -50.30 6.54 -2.85
CA GLU A 951 -50.08 7.18 -1.56
C GLU A 951 -49.16 8.41 -1.76
N LEU A 952 -49.42 9.52 -1.06
CA LEU A 952 -48.63 10.75 -1.13
C LEU A 952 -48.01 11.10 0.22
N TYR A 953 -46.70 11.36 0.25
CA TYR A 953 -45.95 11.69 1.45
C TYR A 953 -45.12 12.97 1.29
N ASP A 954 -45.02 13.75 2.38
CA ASP A 954 -44.03 14.81 2.54
C ASP A 954 -42.82 14.24 3.29
N LEU A 955 -41.72 13.97 2.57
CA LEU A 955 -40.53 13.33 3.12
C LEU A 955 -39.71 14.21 4.07
N THR A 956 -40.01 15.51 4.16
CA THR A 956 -39.42 16.36 5.20
C THR A 956 -40.11 16.10 6.53
N ALA A 957 -41.44 15.97 6.53
CA ALA A 957 -42.23 15.73 7.73
C ALA A 957 -42.30 14.24 8.12
N ASP A 958 -42.33 13.35 7.13
CA ASP A 958 -42.55 11.91 7.31
C ASP A 958 -41.87 11.11 6.20
N ARG A 959 -40.60 10.76 6.42
CA ARG A 959 -39.89 9.82 5.55
C ARG A 959 -40.14 8.36 5.94
N THR A 960 -40.88 8.07 7.01
CA THR A 960 -41.23 6.69 7.37
C THR A 960 -42.49 6.21 6.66
N GLU A 961 -43.14 7.09 5.88
CA GLU A 961 -44.26 6.80 4.98
C GLU A 961 -45.47 6.24 5.75
N MET A 962 -45.85 6.95 6.82
CA MET A 962 -46.90 6.55 7.75
C MET A 962 -48.19 7.38 7.61
N ASN A 963 -48.08 8.62 7.14
CA ASN A 963 -49.21 9.54 7.01
C ASN A 963 -49.49 9.83 5.53
N ASP A 964 -50.39 9.06 4.93
CA ASP A 964 -50.82 9.29 3.54
C ASP A 964 -51.63 10.60 3.44
N LEU A 965 -51.19 11.48 2.54
CA LEU A 965 -51.75 12.80 2.29
C LEU A 965 -52.51 12.87 0.96
N ALA A 966 -52.72 11.75 0.26
CA ALA A 966 -53.34 11.73 -1.06
C ALA A 966 -54.71 12.40 -1.10
N ASP A 967 -55.58 12.09 -0.13
CA ASP A 967 -56.93 12.68 -0.01
C ASP A 967 -56.89 14.18 0.30
N ARG A 968 -55.82 14.64 0.97
CA ARG A 968 -55.65 16.05 1.35
C ARG A 968 -55.09 16.90 0.21
N TYR A 969 -54.27 16.32 -0.67
CA TYR A 969 -53.65 17.02 -1.80
C TYR A 969 -53.85 16.27 -3.14
N PRO A 970 -55.11 16.10 -3.59
CA PRO A 970 -55.41 15.33 -4.81
C PRO A 970 -54.81 15.95 -6.08
N ASP A 971 -54.68 17.28 -6.14
CA ASP A 971 -54.03 17.97 -7.27
C ASP A 971 -52.53 17.63 -7.36
N LYS A 972 -51.86 17.49 -6.20
CA LYS A 972 -50.45 17.08 -6.16
C LYS A 972 -50.29 15.63 -6.60
N VAL A 973 -51.22 14.74 -6.20
CA VAL A 973 -51.27 13.36 -6.68
C VAL A 973 -51.39 13.33 -8.21
N LYS A 974 -52.34 14.09 -8.77
CA LYS A 974 -52.57 14.17 -10.22
C LYS A 974 -51.36 14.71 -10.97
N GLU A 975 -50.69 15.73 -10.44
CA GLU A 975 -49.47 16.28 -11.02
C GLU A 975 -48.34 15.24 -11.06
N LEU A 976 -48.04 14.62 -9.92
CA LEU A 976 -46.94 13.69 -9.79
C LEU A 976 -47.21 12.39 -10.55
N SER A 977 -48.44 11.87 -10.56
CA SER A 977 -48.79 10.69 -11.35
C SER A 977 -48.63 10.93 -12.85
N ALA A 978 -49.09 12.07 -13.37
CA ALA A 978 -48.91 12.43 -14.78
C ALA A 978 -47.42 12.56 -15.17
N ARG A 979 -46.60 13.11 -14.28
CA ARG A 979 -45.14 13.19 -14.49
C ARG A 979 -44.46 11.83 -14.43
N TRP A 980 -44.90 10.96 -13.52
CA TRP A 980 -44.43 9.58 -13.46
C TRP A 980 -44.82 8.83 -14.74
N GLU A 981 -46.04 8.98 -15.25
CA GLU A 981 -46.50 8.34 -16.50
C GLU A 981 -45.68 8.81 -17.72
N ALA A 982 -45.41 10.11 -17.82
CA ALA A 982 -44.56 10.67 -18.86
C ALA A 982 -43.11 10.12 -18.79
N TRP A 983 -42.56 10.00 -17.58
CA TRP A 983 -41.28 9.33 -17.38
C TRP A 983 -41.34 7.84 -17.73
N ALA A 984 -42.37 7.12 -17.30
CA ALA A 984 -42.52 5.69 -17.51
C ALA A 984 -42.60 5.37 -19.02
N ALA A 985 -43.29 6.20 -19.80
CA ALA A 985 -43.31 6.12 -21.25
C ALA A 985 -41.91 6.34 -21.86
N ARG A 986 -41.21 7.42 -21.48
CA ARG A 986 -39.88 7.75 -22.07
C ARG A 986 -38.77 6.76 -21.64
N ALA A 987 -38.91 6.15 -20.45
CA ALA A 987 -37.91 5.27 -19.87
C ALA A 987 -38.13 3.79 -20.24
N ASN A 988 -39.11 3.46 -21.08
CA ASN A 988 -39.47 2.09 -21.50
C ASN A 988 -39.97 1.21 -20.33
N VAL A 989 -40.70 1.81 -19.39
CA VAL A 989 -41.37 1.10 -18.29
C VAL A 989 -42.74 0.58 -18.73
N LEU A 990 -43.43 1.31 -19.61
CA LEU A 990 -44.76 0.94 -20.08
C LEU A 990 -44.68 0.00 -21.29
N PRO A 991 -45.63 -0.97 -21.41
CA PRO A 991 -46.73 -1.24 -20.48
C PRO A 991 -46.29 -1.95 -19.19
N LEU A 992 -46.91 -1.60 -18.06
CA LEU A 992 -46.65 -2.27 -16.77
C LEU A 992 -46.98 -3.76 -16.85
N GLY A 993 -46.14 -4.59 -16.25
CA GLY A 993 -46.36 -6.03 -16.16
C GLY A 993 -45.86 -6.83 -17.37
N SER A 994 -45.17 -6.23 -18.32
CA SER A 994 -44.75 -6.90 -19.56
C SER A 994 -43.83 -8.11 -19.36
N TRP A 995 -43.12 -8.21 -18.24
CA TRP A 995 -42.33 -9.38 -17.84
C TRP A 995 -43.17 -10.62 -17.52
N ARG A 996 -44.48 -10.49 -17.27
CA ARG A 996 -45.36 -11.61 -16.92
C ARG A 996 -45.72 -12.51 -18.12
N GLY A 997 -45.43 -12.08 -19.35
CA GLY A 997 -45.74 -12.85 -20.56
C GLY A 997 -44.72 -13.95 -20.86
N LYS A 998 -45.16 -15.22 -20.94
CA LYS A 998 -44.30 -16.34 -21.39
C LYS A 998 -43.78 -16.09 -22.81
N ARG A 999 -42.51 -16.42 -23.07
CA ARG A 999 -41.93 -16.56 -24.42
C ARG A 999 -42.79 -17.59 -25.19
N ALA A 1000 -43.35 -17.24 -26.35
CA ALA A 1000 -43.82 -18.27 -27.27
C ALA A 1000 -42.56 -19.06 -27.69
N ALA A 1001 -42.62 -20.39 -27.63
CA ALA A 1001 -41.50 -21.24 -28.02
C ALA A 1001 -41.08 -20.88 -29.46
N LYS A 1002 -39.80 -20.51 -29.64
CA LYS A 1002 -39.13 -20.49 -30.93
C LYS A 1002 -38.11 -21.60 -30.93
#